data_AF-A0A6C0H245-F1
#
_entry.id   AF-A0A6C0H245-F1
#
_cell.length_a   1.000
_cell.length_b   1.000
_cell.length_c   1.000
_cell.angle_alpha   90.00
_cell.angle_beta   90.00
_cell.angle_gamma   90.00
#
_symmetry.space_group_name_H-M   'P 1'
#
loop_
_entity.id
_entity.type
_entity.pdbx_description
1 polymer ?
#
loop_
_entity_poly.entity_id
_entity_poly.type
_entity_poly.pdbx_seq_one_letter_code
_entity_poly.pdbx_strand_id
1 'polypeptide(L)'
;MSNKVSNTLYGNKQLFIDGQLKNVDNMAIDELVCNFKSLYVLTLTDEFFDNEYFDNISIFEPILSEKKLENYYKNVCLIKASFSILNNDIMKNSICIISKEAINDLEHKPRDEYNEYTLVVPIFTICKSDIKLYLSQFKNNLLEDYFKIKFMNYYFSNIKKNKDISYMISNCEESNYWIYDYNCKLNISLPFMNRNFNFFDLTNIKDKKLLETIENIKNLPDDGGDYLSHMFRKQNFVDASNSIKKNGYLIYKLHDKKDIPNFYEVILKLHQESALDELILLLSNMLISKDYCHLVLNNENILDIFIKLAPIIYSEHQTRKIIAYGWISLYLEETIKRSYIDINDRFVFNCNIASKLPVFNFNLNKLKDNPYFPLLINDKLYVDLNAYGVDVYNFTNYSNAQNIDRELLKEKYGVVDLNTFKKRMNVFLSGNKNFDIFKHANFKNIAISGSIIAACLPSFNPLIFNTNGNFEAFVDEYYNEADLDIMCNQMDKFEYIDTAFELNEALDKATKELSIENISRINSVKTACIFINLNKVNEIINMLKLNCTKDTFNDKIDENKNKIYNLYVEQKINEHRKYFEEDIEKFKDPKYNSFFEILPIDSVKIYTRNFNELDDNLIPESVMISENLKFKYNVTGIKRSFEIFQIKYSNFFSTVHKFHLPCVRAYYDNTNVFILPSCITACMTLTNIEYKYFAGTKDPIEVINKYRRRGFTTILNDKERIKMIKYSHDIEKWRDLYEIKTLSKNNTDKLFKPLDLNNKLFKPAKNISHPGLYFNKTLYNVYHTSIINEYGYINQLNKNELFMSYKNIKN
;
A
#
# COMPACT_ATOMS: atom_id res chain seq x y z
N MET A 1 -58.83 35.45 24.20
CA MET A 1 -58.63 35.99 22.85
C MET A 1 -57.19 36.46 22.77
N SER A 2 -56.33 35.84 21.95
CA SER A 2 -54.97 36.33 21.76
C SER A 2 -55.03 37.62 20.93
N ASN A 3 -54.46 38.71 21.44
CA ASN A 3 -54.26 39.93 20.67
C ASN A 3 -53.44 39.57 19.43
N LYS A 4 -54.01 39.79 18.25
CA LYS A 4 -53.35 39.60 16.96
C LYS A 4 -52.62 40.89 16.61
N VAL A 5 -51.33 40.77 16.29
CA VAL A 5 -50.43 41.87 15.95
C VAL A 5 -49.80 41.63 14.58
N SER A 6 -49.39 42.70 13.89
CA SER A 6 -48.66 42.59 12.63
C SER A 6 -47.29 41.96 12.87
N ASN A 7 -46.88 41.05 11.99
CA ASN A 7 -45.56 40.46 12.03
C ASN A 7 -44.51 41.46 11.56
N THR A 8 -43.75 42.00 12.50
CA THR A 8 -42.70 43.01 12.25
C THR A 8 -41.41 42.41 11.69
N LEU A 9 -41.27 41.08 11.70
CA LEU A 9 -40.07 40.35 11.25
C LEU A 9 -40.16 39.90 9.79
N TYR A 10 -41.34 39.95 9.16
CA TYR A 10 -41.57 39.45 7.80
C TYR A 10 -42.66 40.21 7.05
N GLY A 11 -42.52 40.35 5.72
CA GLY A 11 -43.58 40.83 4.83
C GLY A 11 -43.60 42.33 4.54
N ASN A 12 -42.83 43.15 5.26
CA ASN A 12 -42.71 44.58 4.97
C ASN A 12 -41.73 44.83 3.82
N LYS A 13 -42.21 45.42 2.72
CA LYS A 13 -41.40 45.65 1.50
C LYS A 13 -41.46 47.07 0.94
N GLN A 14 -42.24 47.96 1.55
CA GLN A 14 -42.40 49.33 1.09
C GLN A 14 -41.74 50.31 2.07
N LEU A 15 -41.01 51.29 1.54
CA LEU A 15 -40.50 52.41 2.32
C LEU A 15 -40.55 53.72 1.51
N PHE A 16 -40.53 54.85 2.22
CA PHE A 16 -40.37 56.16 1.60
C PHE A 16 -38.89 56.48 1.43
N ILE A 17 -38.47 56.74 0.18
CA ILE A 17 -37.13 57.23 -0.17
C ILE A 17 -37.33 58.52 -0.98
N ASP A 18 -36.70 59.61 -0.54
CA ASP A 18 -36.79 60.93 -1.20
C ASP A 18 -38.24 61.40 -1.47
N GLY A 19 -39.16 61.11 -0.53
CA GLY A 19 -40.57 61.49 -0.63
C GLY A 19 -41.42 60.60 -1.55
N GLN A 20 -40.88 59.51 -2.10
CA GLN A 20 -41.61 58.54 -2.91
C GLN A 20 -41.71 57.18 -2.22
N LEU A 21 -42.89 56.56 -2.27
CA LEU A 21 -43.09 55.20 -1.81
C LEU A 21 -42.48 54.22 -2.82
N LYS A 22 -41.45 53.49 -2.42
CA LYS A 22 -40.78 52.49 -3.26
C LYS A 22 -40.92 51.09 -2.65
N ASN A 23 -41.02 50.08 -3.52
CA ASN A 23 -40.98 48.67 -3.13
C ASN A 23 -39.58 48.11 -3.39
N VAL A 24 -38.95 47.52 -2.36
CA VAL A 24 -37.58 46.99 -2.46
C VAL A 24 -37.44 45.86 -3.49
N ASP A 25 -38.51 45.10 -3.76
CA ASP A 25 -38.52 44.06 -4.80
C ASP A 25 -38.18 44.60 -6.20
N ASN A 26 -38.57 45.85 -6.45
CA ASN A 26 -38.43 46.50 -7.75
C ASN A 26 -37.10 47.28 -7.89
N MET A 27 -36.30 47.36 -6.83
CA MET A 27 -35.03 48.10 -6.85
C MET A 27 -33.91 47.27 -7.50
N ALA A 28 -33.02 47.96 -8.21
CA ALA A 28 -31.76 47.38 -8.64
C ALA A 28 -30.82 47.17 -7.44
N ILE A 29 -29.86 46.23 -7.54
CA ILE A 29 -28.92 45.98 -6.43
C ILE A 29 -28.10 47.23 -6.10
N ASP A 30 -27.68 47.98 -7.12
CA ASP A 30 -26.95 49.25 -6.93
C ASP A 30 -27.80 50.28 -6.18
N GLU A 31 -29.12 50.31 -6.42
CA GLU A 31 -30.05 51.19 -5.71
C GLU A 31 -30.24 50.74 -4.25
N LEU A 32 -30.28 49.42 -3.98
CA LEU A 32 -30.33 48.89 -2.62
C LEU A 32 -29.05 49.20 -1.84
N VAL A 33 -27.88 49.07 -2.47
CA VAL A 33 -26.57 49.40 -1.87
C VAL A 33 -26.46 50.89 -1.55
N CYS A 34 -26.99 51.77 -2.40
CA CYS A 34 -26.97 53.21 -2.15
C CYS A 34 -27.90 53.62 -0.99
N ASN A 35 -29.05 52.95 -0.85
CA ASN A 35 -30.07 53.33 0.14
C ASN A 35 -29.94 52.63 1.49
N PHE A 36 -29.24 51.49 1.56
CA PHE A 36 -29.04 50.73 2.79
C PHE A 36 -27.56 50.57 3.13
N LYS A 37 -27.17 50.99 4.34
CA LYS A 37 -25.78 50.92 4.83
C LYS A 37 -25.27 49.49 5.01
N SER A 38 -26.16 48.56 5.36
CA SER A 38 -25.85 47.16 5.66
C SER A 38 -27.01 46.26 5.25
N LEU A 39 -26.69 45.04 4.84
CA LEU A 39 -27.63 43.94 4.65
C LEU A 39 -27.44 42.90 5.76
N TYR A 40 -28.54 42.32 6.23
CA TYR A 40 -28.50 41.22 7.20
C TYR A 40 -29.35 40.04 6.72
N VAL A 41 -29.01 38.84 7.19
CA VAL A 41 -29.88 37.66 7.12
C VAL A 41 -30.57 37.50 8.46
N LEU A 42 -31.88 37.30 8.43
CA LEU A 42 -32.69 37.03 9.61
C LEU A 42 -33.03 35.53 9.64
N THR A 43 -32.58 34.82 10.67
CA THR A 43 -32.64 33.34 10.73
C THR A 43 -32.87 32.84 12.15
N LEU A 44 -33.25 31.58 12.33
CA LEU A 44 -33.46 30.99 13.66
C LEU A 44 -32.13 30.62 14.34
N THR A 45 -32.09 30.68 15.67
CA THR A 45 -30.99 30.11 16.46
C THR A 45 -30.92 28.59 16.30
N ASP A 46 -29.73 28.02 16.45
CA ASP A 46 -29.52 26.57 16.30
C ASP A 46 -30.40 25.79 17.30
N GLU A 47 -30.44 26.21 18.57
CA GLU A 47 -31.24 25.58 19.63
C GLU A 47 -32.76 25.58 19.36
N PHE A 48 -33.28 26.67 18.77
CA PHE A 48 -34.71 26.76 18.46
C PHE A 48 -35.07 25.98 17.21
N PHE A 49 -34.16 25.94 16.23
CA PHE A 49 -34.34 25.23 14.96
C PHE A 49 -34.51 23.71 15.18
N ASP A 50 -33.74 23.13 16.09
CA ASP A 50 -33.76 21.68 16.36
C ASP A 50 -35.04 21.22 17.11
N ASN A 51 -35.70 22.11 17.85
CA ASN A 51 -36.81 21.77 18.74
C ASN A 51 -38.21 21.96 18.12
N GLU A 52 -38.39 22.84 17.13
CA GLU A 52 -39.72 23.27 16.65
C GLU A 52 -39.89 23.28 15.12
N TYR A 53 -39.26 22.36 14.39
CA TYR A 53 -39.24 22.36 12.90
C TYR A 53 -40.62 22.56 12.23
N PHE A 54 -41.73 22.14 12.85
CA PHE A 54 -43.10 22.29 12.34
C PHE A 54 -43.80 23.63 12.66
N ASP A 55 -43.46 24.33 13.76
CA ASP A 55 -44.08 25.62 14.12
C ASP A 55 -43.46 26.82 13.38
N ASN A 56 -42.31 26.60 12.73
CA ASN A 56 -41.55 27.60 11.97
C ASN A 56 -42.27 28.12 10.72
N ILE A 57 -43.29 27.43 10.19
CA ILE A 57 -44.09 27.96 9.06
C ILE A 57 -44.90 29.19 9.49
N SER A 58 -45.32 29.25 10.75
CA SER A 58 -46.17 30.36 11.23
C SER A 58 -45.42 31.70 11.29
N ILE A 59 -44.08 31.71 11.32
CA ILE A 59 -43.28 32.95 11.27
C ILE A 59 -43.43 33.71 9.94
N PHE A 60 -43.90 33.05 8.88
CA PHE A 60 -44.18 33.69 7.60
C PHE A 60 -45.60 34.28 7.53
N GLU A 61 -46.42 34.09 8.56
CA GLU A 61 -47.77 34.68 8.62
C GLU A 61 -47.68 36.20 8.82
N PRO A 62 -48.45 37.02 8.09
CA PRO A 62 -48.42 38.48 8.22
C PRO A 62 -49.00 38.99 9.55
N ILE A 63 -49.74 38.14 10.27
CA ILE A 63 -50.40 38.45 11.53
C ILE A 63 -50.17 37.31 12.50
N LEU A 64 -49.56 37.61 13.65
CA LEU A 64 -49.23 36.65 14.71
C LEU A 64 -49.94 36.99 16.02
N SER A 65 -49.97 36.05 16.98
CA SER A 65 -50.29 36.42 18.36
C SER A 65 -49.10 37.12 19.01
N GLU A 66 -49.36 38.07 19.88
CA GLU A 66 -48.33 38.81 20.63
C GLU A 66 -47.30 37.89 21.30
N LYS A 67 -47.78 36.82 21.98
CA LYS A 67 -46.92 35.80 22.59
C LYS A 67 -46.04 35.04 21.60
N LYS A 68 -46.52 34.78 20.37
CA LYS A 68 -45.71 34.12 19.32
C LYS A 68 -44.63 35.07 18.80
N LEU A 69 -44.97 36.35 18.58
CA LEU A 69 -44.01 37.35 18.13
C LEU A 69 -42.91 37.59 19.16
N GLU A 70 -43.26 37.69 20.45
CA GLU A 70 -42.30 37.75 21.56
C GLU A 70 -41.37 36.53 21.60
N ASN A 71 -41.90 35.33 21.37
CA ASN A 71 -41.09 34.11 21.31
C ASN A 71 -40.09 34.15 20.14
N TYR A 72 -40.51 34.67 18.98
CA TYR A 72 -39.61 34.84 17.84
C TYR A 72 -38.54 35.89 18.09
N TYR A 73 -38.82 36.99 18.80
CA TYR A 73 -37.79 37.97 19.13
C TYR A 73 -36.62 37.40 19.95
N LYS A 74 -36.88 36.38 20.78
CA LYS A 74 -35.84 35.67 21.54
C LYS A 74 -35.03 34.68 20.70
N ASN A 75 -35.67 34.04 19.73
CA ASN A 75 -35.12 32.89 19.02
C ASN A 75 -34.70 33.18 17.57
N VAL A 76 -34.99 34.37 17.07
CA VAL A 76 -34.51 34.86 15.79
C VAL A 76 -33.21 35.62 16.01
N CYS A 77 -32.25 35.43 15.11
CA CYS A 77 -30.99 36.13 15.11
C CYS A 77 -30.73 36.87 13.80
N LEU A 78 -30.00 37.98 13.92
CA LEU A 78 -29.60 38.83 12.83
C LEU A 78 -28.11 38.59 12.51
N ILE A 79 -27.79 38.28 11.26
CA ILE A 79 -26.42 37.98 10.82
C ILE A 79 -26.04 38.95 9.70
N LYS A 80 -24.93 39.67 9.87
CA LYS A 80 -24.45 40.62 8.86
C LYS A 80 -24.04 39.88 7.58
N ALA A 81 -24.50 40.35 6.44
CA ALA A 81 -24.25 39.75 5.14
C ALA A 81 -23.73 40.79 4.12
N SER A 82 -23.02 40.31 3.12
CA SER A 82 -22.64 41.12 1.96
C SER A 82 -23.82 41.26 1.01
N PHE A 83 -23.97 42.44 0.39
CA PHE A 83 -24.96 42.67 -0.69
C PHE A 83 -24.79 41.71 -1.88
N SER A 84 -23.62 41.08 -2.03
CA SER A 84 -23.39 40.03 -3.03
C SER A 84 -24.34 38.84 -2.92
N ILE A 85 -24.96 38.59 -1.74
CA ILE A 85 -25.98 37.54 -1.57
C ILE A 85 -27.23 37.80 -2.42
N LEU A 86 -27.55 39.07 -2.73
CA LEU A 86 -28.72 39.46 -3.51
C LEU A 86 -28.57 39.18 -5.01
N ASN A 87 -27.41 38.71 -5.45
CA ASN A 87 -27.25 38.15 -6.80
C ASN A 87 -28.04 36.83 -6.98
N ASN A 88 -28.50 36.22 -5.87
CA ASN A 88 -29.45 35.12 -5.89
C ASN A 88 -30.88 35.68 -6.02
N ASP A 89 -31.56 35.33 -7.12
CA ASP A 89 -32.90 35.84 -7.43
C ASP A 89 -33.94 35.45 -6.35
N ILE A 90 -33.79 34.28 -5.70
CA ILE A 90 -34.65 33.88 -4.57
C ILE A 90 -34.40 34.80 -3.38
N MET A 91 -33.13 35.02 -3.01
CA MET A 91 -32.78 35.90 -1.89
C MET A 91 -33.22 37.34 -2.16
N LYS A 92 -33.06 37.80 -3.39
CA LYS A 92 -33.53 39.11 -3.84
C LYS A 92 -35.05 39.24 -3.71
N ASN A 93 -35.80 38.24 -4.14
CA ASN A 93 -37.27 38.27 -4.06
C ASN A 93 -37.79 38.09 -2.62
N SER A 94 -36.96 37.55 -1.72
CA SER A 94 -37.31 37.36 -0.31
C SER A 94 -36.98 38.56 0.57
N ILE A 95 -36.30 39.59 0.06
CA ILE A 95 -35.90 40.74 0.90
C ILE A 95 -37.10 41.40 1.56
N CYS A 96 -36.90 41.80 2.80
CA CYS A 96 -37.86 42.53 3.60
C CYS A 96 -37.15 43.68 4.32
N ILE A 97 -37.94 44.59 4.87
CA ILE A 97 -37.46 45.72 5.64
C ILE A 97 -37.96 45.56 7.06
N ILE A 98 -37.08 45.74 8.03
CA ILE A 98 -37.42 45.70 9.45
C ILE A 98 -37.09 47.04 10.07
N SER A 99 -37.98 47.53 10.94
CA SER A 99 -37.79 48.78 11.67
C SER A 99 -36.73 48.63 12.75
N LYS A 100 -36.10 49.75 13.12
CA LYS A 100 -35.16 49.81 14.23
C LYS A 100 -35.76 49.31 15.55
N GLU A 101 -37.05 49.59 15.78
CA GLU A 101 -37.79 49.13 16.96
C GLU A 101 -37.83 47.60 17.04
N ALA A 102 -38.24 46.93 15.96
CA ALA A 102 -38.28 45.47 15.92
C ALA A 102 -36.88 44.83 16.04
N ILE A 103 -35.83 45.48 15.50
CA ILE A 103 -34.45 45.03 15.72
C ILE A 103 -34.04 45.18 17.18
N ASN A 104 -34.44 46.27 17.84
CA ASN A 104 -34.13 46.50 19.25
C ASN A 104 -34.76 45.46 20.17
N ASP A 105 -35.87 44.85 19.77
CA ASP A 105 -36.52 43.76 20.50
C ASP A 105 -35.83 42.39 20.30
N LEU A 106 -35.02 42.20 19.25
CA LEU A 106 -34.26 40.96 19.03
C LEU A 106 -33.19 40.74 20.10
N GLU A 107 -33.18 39.57 20.75
CA GLU A 107 -32.14 39.22 21.73
C GLU A 107 -30.78 38.94 21.04
N HIS A 108 -30.80 38.39 19.83
CA HIS A 108 -29.59 37.95 19.11
C HIS A 108 -29.23 38.83 17.90
N LYS A 109 -28.83 40.07 18.15
CA LYS A 109 -28.40 41.04 17.12
C LYS A 109 -26.93 41.48 17.25
N PRO A 110 -26.25 41.86 16.15
CA PRO A 110 -24.96 42.53 16.18
C PRO A 110 -25.00 43.86 16.94
N ARG A 111 -23.86 44.27 17.51
CA ARG A 111 -23.68 45.61 18.10
C ARG A 111 -23.35 46.64 17.02
N ASP A 112 -24.27 46.80 16.08
CA ASP A 112 -24.15 47.74 14.96
C ASP A 112 -25.08 48.96 15.18
N GLU A 113 -24.77 50.08 14.54
CA GLU A 113 -25.70 51.22 14.45
C GLU A 113 -26.75 50.95 13.38
N TYR A 114 -28.02 50.80 13.79
CA TYR A 114 -29.15 50.58 12.89
C TYR A 114 -29.84 51.90 12.52
N ASN A 115 -30.11 52.07 11.22
CA ASN A 115 -30.97 53.12 10.69
C ASN A 115 -32.44 52.82 11.01
N GLU A 116 -33.34 53.78 10.76
CA GLU A 116 -34.79 53.60 11.02
C GLU A 116 -35.36 52.34 10.37
N TYR A 117 -34.85 52.00 9.18
CA TYR A 117 -35.18 50.80 8.43
C TYR A 117 -33.91 50.06 8.03
N THR A 118 -33.92 48.74 8.18
CA THR A 118 -32.81 47.86 7.82
C THR A 118 -33.28 46.82 6.82
N LEU A 119 -32.50 46.62 5.76
CA LEU A 119 -32.76 45.60 4.75
C LEU A 119 -32.32 44.24 5.29
N VAL A 120 -33.22 43.26 5.21
CA VAL A 120 -32.96 41.89 5.65
C VAL A 120 -33.37 40.85 4.60
N VAL A 121 -32.72 39.70 4.64
CA VAL A 121 -33.16 38.48 3.95
C VAL A 121 -33.67 37.49 5.00
N PRO A 122 -34.99 37.29 5.14
CA PRO A 122 -35.56 36.30 6.05
C PRO A 122 -35.34 34.89 5.52
N ILE A 123 -34.62 34.07 6.28
CA ILE A 123 -34.35 32.66 5.99
C ILE A 123 -34.57 31.86 7.27
N PHE A 124 -35.82 31.45 7.52
CA PHE A 124 -36.15 30.72 8.76
C PHE A 124 -36.09 29.20 8.61
N THR A 125 -35.79 28.70 7.41
CA THR A 125 -35.69 27.26 7.10
C THR A 125 -34.28 26.70 7.25
N ILE A 126 -33.33 27.51 7.72
CA ILE A 126 -31.93 27.14 7.92
C ILE A 126 -31.52 27.68 9.29
N CYS A 127 -30.66 26.98 10.02
CA CYS A 127 -30.17 27.46 11.31
C CYS A 127 -29.05 28.51 11.15
N LYS A 128 -28.77 29.22 12.25
CA LYS A 128 -27.75 30.27 12.31
C LYS A 128 -26.36 29.80 11.87
N SER A 129 -25.92 28.63 12.33
CA SER A 129 -24.60 28.09 12.04
C SER A 129 -24.41 27.82 10.55
N ASP A 130 -25.42 27.24 9.88
CA ASP A 130 -25.40 26.97 8.45
C ASP A 130 -25.47 28.25 7.60
N ILE A 131 -26.24 29.26 8.01
CA ILE A 131 -26.24 30.57 7.33
C ILE A 131 -24.86 31.24 7.42
N LYS A 132 -24.21 31.19 8.58
CA LYS A 132 -22.85 31.74 8.74
C LYS A 132 -21.85 31.04 7.81
N LEU A 133 -21.99 29.72 7.64
CA LEU A 133 -21.17 28.95 6.70
C LEU A 133 -21.48 29.33 5.24
N TYR A 134 -22.75 29.46 4.85
CA TYR A 134 -23.09 29.91 3.50
C TYR A 134 -22.51 31.32 3.21
N LEU A 135 -22.51 32.22 4.19
CA LEU A 135 -21.90 33.55 4.08
C LEU A 135 -20.37 33.51 4.07
N SER A 136 -19.72 32.41 4.51
CA SER A 136 -18.26 32.29 4.49
C SER A 136 -17.71 32.03 3.09
N GLN A 137 -18.54 31.65 2.11
CA GLN A 137 -18.13 31.51 0.70
C GLN A 137 -17.48 32.78 0.13
N PHE A 138 -17.64 33.91 0.81
CA PHE A 138 -17.03 35.21 0.51
C PHE A 138 -15.71 35.47 1.30
N LYS A 139 -15.07 34.44 1.90
CA LYS A 139 -13.78 34.46 2.66
C LYS A 139 -12.93 33.19 2.37
N ASN A 140 -11.71 33.05 2.93
CA ASN A 140 -10.82 31.87 2.73
C ASN A 140 -11.57 30.55 2.97
N ASN A 141 -11.40 29.56 2.07
CA ASN A 141 -12.26 28.37 2.02
C ASN A 141 -11.46 27.08 2.18
N LEU A 142 -11.95 26.18 3.03
CA LEU A 142 -11.54 24.78 3.01
C LEU A 142 -12.20 24.08 1.82
N LEU A 143 -11.63 22.96 1.37
CA LEU A 143 -12.25 22.20 0.29
C LEU A 143 -13.62 21.64 0.71
N GLU A 144 -13.77 21.26 1.98
CA GLU A 144 -15.05 20.81 2.54
C GLU A 144 -16.14 21.90 2.43
N ASP A 145 -15.79 23.17 2.64
CA ASP A 145 -16.71 24.29 2.52
C ASP A 145 -17.24 24.40 1.08
N TYR A 146 -16.37 24.19 0.08
CA TYR A 146 -16.80 24.15 -1.32
C TYR A 146 -17.87 23.08 -1.56
N PHE A 147 -17.70 21.85 -1.04
CA PHE A 147 -18.68 20.79 -1.22
C PHE A 147 -20.03 21.14 -0.57
N LYS A 148 -20.00 21.68 0.65
CA LYS A 148 -21.22 22.12 1.35
C LYS A 148 -21.92 23.25 0.58
N ILE A 149 -21.18 24.27 0.15
CA ILE A 149 -21.71 25.41 -0.61
C ILE A 149 -22.26 24.95 -1.96
N LYS A 150 -21.56 24.08 -2.68
CA LYS A 150 -22.01 23.54 -3.97
C LYS A 150 -23.28 22.73 -3.82
N PHE A 151 -23.36 21.88 -2.79
CA PHE A 151 -24.57 21.15 -2.45
C PHE A 151 -25.75 22.09 -2.11
N MET A 152 -25.51 23.14 -1.34
CA MET A 152 -26.55 24.15 -1.04
C MET A 152 -27.00 24.89 -2.30
N ASN A 153 -26.09 25.26 -3.21
CA ASN A 153 -26.45 25.87 -4.49
C ASN A 153 -27.34 24.94 -5.34
N TYR A 154 -27.08 23.63 -5.29
CA TYR A 154 -27.94 22.63 -5.92
C TYR A 154 -29.33 22.54 -5.30
N TYR A 155 -29.43 22.69 -3.98
CA TYR A 155 -30.71 22.71 -3.27
C TYR A 155 -31.52 23.97 -3.61
N PHE A 156 -30.89 25.15 -3.61
CA PHE A 156 -31.56 26.42 -3.92
C PHE A 156 -31.74 26.72 -5.42
N SER A 157 -31.51 25.75 -6.31
CA SER A 157 -31.74 25.86 -7.76
C SER A 157 -31.03 27.05 -8.44
N ASN A 158 -29.83 27.41 -7.99
CA ASN A 158 -29.05 28.49 -8.60
C ASN A 158 -27.93 27.93 -9.50
N ILE A 159 -28.03 28.17 -10.81
CA ILE A 159 -27.03 27.79 -11.84
C ILE A 159 -26.48 29.06 -12.54
N LYS A 160 -26.38 30.21 -11.87
CA LYS A 160 -25.55 31.30 -12.40
C LYS A 160 -24.09 31.02 -12.06
N LYS A 161 -23.23 30.98 -13.09
CA LYS A 161 -21.77 30.78 -13.00
C LYS A 161 -21.16 31.76 -12.00
N ASN A 162 -20.97 31.32 -10.76
CA ASN A 162 -20.24 32.07 -9.76
C ASN A 162 -18.78 32.15 -10.21
N LYS A 163 -18.35 33.34 -10.64
CA LYS A 163 -16.93 33.64 -10.94
C LYS A 163 -15.99 33.35 -9.75
N ASP A 164 -16.54 33.20 -8.54
CA ASP A 164 -15.78 32.89 -7.31
C ASP A 164 -15.47 31.41 -7.08
N ILE A 165 -16.17 30.46 -7.71
CA ILE A 165 -16.01 29.03 -7.36
C ILE A 165 -14.64 28.48 -7.76
N SER A 166 -14.14 28.81 -8.95
CA SER A 166 -12.78 28.41 -9.35
C SER A 166 -11.72 29.02 -8.44
N TYR A 167 -11.98 30.22 -7.90
CA TYR A 167 -11.13 30.84 -6.90
C TYR A 167 -11.16 30.07 -5.57
N MET A 168 -12.33 29.61 -5.12
CA MET A 168 -12.44 28.75 -3.92
C MET A 168 -11.63 27.46 -4.07
N ILE A 169 -11.81 26.75 -5.18
CA ILE A 169 -11.12 25.48 -5.44
C ILE A 169 -9.59 25.71 -5.53
N SER A 170 -9.16 26.77 -6.22
CA SER A 170 -7.73 27.02 -6.44
C SER A 170 -7.00 27.57 -5.22
N ASN A 171 -7.71 28.13 -4.24
CA ASN A 171 -7.12 28.73 -3.04
C ASN A 171 -7.41 27.95 -1.75
N CYS A 172 -7.93 26.72 -1.85
CA CYS A 172 -8.13 25.90 -0.66
C CYS A 172 -6.79 25.52 -0.01
N GLU A 173 -6.76 25.56 1.33
CA GLU A 173 -5.54 25.33 2.10
C GLU A 173 -4.94 23.95 1.82
N GLU A 174 -5.78 22.95 1.61
CA GLU A 174 -5.39 21.56 1.41
C GLU A 174 -4.68 21.34 0.07
N SER A 175 -5.04 22.09 -0.96
CA SER A 175 -4.41 22.01 -2.29
C SER A 175 -3.12 22.84 -2.37
N ASN A 176 -3.03 23.88 -1.54
CA ASN A 176 -1.86 24.76 -1.46
C ASN A 176 -0.69 24.19 -0.64
N TYR A 177 -0.84 22.99 -0.05
CA TYR A 177 0.20 22.38 0.80
C TYR A 177 1.59 22.34 0.13
N TRP A 178 1.66 21.97 -1.16
CA TRP A 178 2.93 21.83 -1.88
C TRP A 178 3.50 23.15 -2.42
N ILE A 179 2.80 24.27 -2.27
CA ILE A 179 3.30 25.60 -2.68
C ILE A 179 4.34 26.10 -1.66
N TYR A 180 4.22 25.70 -0.40
CA TYR A 180 5.13 26.13 0.65
C TYR A 180 6.48 25.40 0.54
N ASP A 181 7.56 26.14 0.25
CA ASP A 181 8.93 25.63 0.13
C ASP A 181 9.35 24.74 1.32
N TYR A 182 8.90 25.07 2.54
CA TYR A 182 9.17 24.25 3.72
C TYR A 182 8.66 22.80 3.59
N ASN A 183 7.47 22.60 3.01
CA ASN A 183 6.87 21.28 2.82
C ASN A 183 7.57 20.47 1.72
N CYS A 184 8.33 21.12 0.84
CA CYS A 184 9.11 20.50 -0.22
C CYS A 184 10.53 20.10 0.21
N LYS A 185 10.92 20.34 1.47
CA LYS A 185 12.26 19.99 2.00
C LYS A 185 12.42 18.51 2.38
N LEU A 186 11.66 17.64 1.73
CA LEU A 186 11.70 16.19 1.88
C LEU A 186 12.76 15.63 0.92
N ASN A 187 14.00 15.47 1.40
CA ASN A 187 15.12 14.93 0.62
C ASN A 187 15.87 13.88 1.45
N ILE A 188 16.12 12.71 0.86
CA ILE A 188 16.85 11.60 1.49
C ILE A 188 18.22 11.34 0.87
N SER A 189 18.75 12.26 0.06
CA SER A 189 20.04 12.08 -0.65
C SER A 189 21.20 11.73 0.28
N LEU A 190 21.34 12.41 1.43
CA LEU A 190 22.42 12.13 2.38
C LEU A 190 22.25 10.75 3.06
N PRO A 191 21.07 10.42 3.64
CA PRO A 191 20.79 9.04 4.08
C PRO A 191 21.03 7.99 2.99
N PHE A 192 20.66 8.27 1.74
CA PHE A 192 20.87 7.37 0.61
C PHE A 192 22.35 7.16 0.30
N MET A 193 23.16 8.21 0.25
CA MET A 193 24.61 8.08 0.04
C MET A 193 25.31 7.28 1.14
N ASN A 194 24.77 7.34 2.37
CA ASN A 194 25.30 6.61 3.53
C ASN A 194 24.74 5.18 3.66
N ARG A 195 23.76 4.80 2.83
CA ARG A 195 23.19 3.44 2.84
C ARG A 195 24.24 2.40 2.43
N ASN A 196 24.12 1.19 2.93
CA ASN A 196 25.07 0.12 2.65
C ASN A 196 24.36 -1.24 2.64
N PHE A 197 25.02 -2.27 2.10
CA PHE A 197 24.55 -3.65 2.26
C PHE A 197 24.81 -4.13 3.68
N ASN A 198 23.74 -4.56 4.34
CA ASN A 198 23.83 -5.24 5.62
C ASN A 198 23.93 -6.75 5.35
N PHE A 199 25.16 -7.26 5.30
CA PHE A 199 25.44 -8.69 5.17
C PHE A 199 24.97 -9.45 6.42
N PHE A 200 24.72 -10.76 6.33
CA PHE A 200 24.34 -11.63 7.47
C PHE A 200 25.52 -12.35 8.09
N ASP A 201 25.32 -12.79 9.34
CA ASP A 201 26.33 -13.51 10.09
C ASP A 201 26.78 -14.73 9.28
N LEU A 202 28.09 -14.81 9.08
CA LEU A 202 28.72 -15.66 8.08
C LEU A 202 28.68 -17.14 8.49
N THR A 203 28.46 -17.41 9.77
CA THR A 203 28.43 -18.72 10.43
C THR A 203 27.60 -19.80 9.71
N ASN A 204 26.71 -19.45 8.77
CA ASN A 204 25.81 -20.38 8.07
C ASN A 204 26.15 -20.68 6.60
N ILE A 205 27.15 -20.01 6.03
CA ILE A 205 27.50 -20.23 4.63
C ILE A 205 28.42 -21.46 4.55
N LYS A 206 27.92 -22.56 3.99
CA LYS A 206 28.71 -23.79 3.81
C LYS A 206 29.81 -23.64 2.75
N ASP A 207 29.61 -22.71 1.81
CA ASP A 207 30.56 -22.42 0.75
C ASP A 207 31.69 -21.52 1.27
N LYS A 208 32.86 -22.13 1.50
CA LYS A 208 34.07 -21.47 1.99
C LYS A 208 34.52 -20.30 1.11
N LYS A 209 34.30 -20.36 -0.21
CA LYS A 209 34.68 -19.30 -1.14
C LYS A 209 33.72 -18.12 -1.06
N LEU A 210 32.42 -18.40 -0.92
CA LEU A 210 31.41 -17.37 -0.67
C LEU A 210 31.61 -16.69 0.70
N LEU A 211 31.96 -17.47 1.72
CA LEU A 211 32.37 -16.96 3.04
C LEU A 211 33.52 -15.96 2.93
N GLU A 212 34.64 -16.40 2.37
CA GLU A 212 35.85 -15.59 2.20
C GLU A 212 35.56 -14.33 1.38
N THR A 213 34.76 -14.46 0.33
CA THR A 213 34.31 -13.32 -0.49
C THR A 213 33.54 -12.30 0.33
N ILE A 214 32.58 -12.73 1.14
CA ILE A 214 31.75 -11.80 1.94
C ILE A 214 32.58 -11.18 3.08
N GLU A 215 33.49 -11.93 3.72
CA GLU A 215 34.46 -11.35 4.67
C GLU A 215 35.32 -10.28 4.01
N ASN A 216 35.85 -10.56 2.83
CA ASN A 216 36.62 -9.61 2.05
C ASN A 216 35.81 -8.38 1.60
N ILE A 217 34.49 -8.50 1.43
CA ILE A 217 33.59 -7.36 1.13
C ILE A 217 33.27 -6.56 2.39
N LYS A 218 33.08 -7.22 3.54
CA LYS A 218 32.89 -6.57 4.85
C LYS A 218 34.12 -5.76 5.28
N ASN A 219 35.32 -6.27 4.99
CA ASN A 219 36.61 -5.66 5.33
C ASN A 219 37.06 -4.56 4.35
N LEU A 220 36.26 -4.22 3.33
CA LEU A 220 36.52 -3.02 2.53
C LEU A 220 36.37 -1.78 3.42
N PRO A 221 37.27 -0.79 3.32
CA PRO A 221 37.24 0.38 4.18
C PRO A 221 35.89 1.10 4.04
N ASP A 222 35.10 1.03 5.10
CA ASP A 222 33.94 1.88 5.34
C ASP A 222 34.24 2.68 6.61
N ASP A 223 34.14 4.01 6.50
CA ASP A 223 34.13 4.90 7.66
C ASP A 223 32.92 4.56 8.55
N GLY A 224 33.10 3.65 9.50
CA GLY A 224 32.30 3.51 10.71
C GLY A 224 31.40 2.27 10.84
N GLY A 225 31.73 1.43 11.82
CA GLY A 225 30.72 0.89 12.76
C GLY A 225 30.48 -0.62 12.76
N ASP A 226 30.56 -1.19 13.98
CA ASP A 226 30.50 -2.61 14.32
C ASP A 226 29.18 -3.32 13.95
N TYR A 227 29.36 -4.49 13.34
CA TYR A 227 28.44 -5.28 12.53
C TYR A 227 27.35 -6.01 13.34
N LEU A 228 27.58 -6.26 14.63
CA LEU A 228 26.77 -7.16 15.45
C LEU A 228 25.55 -6.50 16.11
N SER A 229 25.35 -5.20 15.94
CA SER A 229 24.28 -4.43 16.60
C SER A 229 22.94 -4.37 15.85
N HIS A 230 22.80 -4.99 14.67
CA HIS A 230 21.80 -4.57 13.67
C HIS A 230 20.55 -5.45 13.45
N MET A 231 20.49 -6.69 13.96
CA MET A 231 19.31 -7.56 13.70
C MET A 231 18.04 -7.20 14.49
N PHE A 232 18.17 -6.46 15.60
CA PHE A 232 17.06 -6.07 16.49
C PHE A 232 17.03 -4.57 16.82
N ARG A 233 17.84 -3.75 16.13
CA ARG A 233 17.68 -2.29 16.14
C ARG A 233 16.32 -1.92 15.52
N LYS A 234 15.69 -0.85 16.00
CA LYS A 234 14.61 -0.16 15.28
C LYS A 234 15.08 -0.01 13.84
N GLN A 235 14.34 -0.60 12.90
CA GLN A 235 14.77 -0.70 11.51
C GLN A 235 14.92 0.71 10.93
N ASN A 236 16.16 1.19 10.84
CA ASN A 236 16.50 2.43 10.17
C ASN A 236 16.67 2.11 8.68
N PHE A 237 15.52 1.91 8.02
CA PHE A 237 15.49 1.89 6.57
C PHE A 237 15.85 3.27 6.03
N VAL A 238 16.37 3.31 4.81
CA VAL A 238 16.53 4.55 4.06
C VAL A 238 15.40 4.57 3.06
N ASP A 239 14.32 5.21 3.47
CA ASP A 239 13.10 5.44 2.71
C ASP A 239 12.67 6.90 2.90
N ALA A 240 11.52 7.29 2.35
CA ALA A 240 11.06 8.68 2.42
C ALA A 240 10.91 9.20 3.86
N SER A 241 10.67 8.32 4.84
CA SER A 241 10.46 8.69 6.24
C SER A 241 11.70 9.28 6.93
N ASN A 242 12.90 9.02 6.41
CA ASN A 242 14.14 9.59 6.92
C ASN A 242 14.20 11.12 6.77
N SER A 243 13.44 11.69 5.83
CA SER A 243 13.42 13.14 5.59
C SER A 243 12.38 13.91 6.39
N ILE A 244 11.54 13.22 7.16
CA ILE A 244 10.34 13.82 7.78
C ILE A 244 10.68 14.62 9.04
N LYS A 245 11.75 14.28 9.76
CA LYS A 245 12.17 15.01 10.96
C LYS A 245 13.37 15.89 10.64
N LYS A 246 13.26 17.20 10.87
CA LYS A 246 14.37 18.15 10.75
C LYS A 246 14.39 19.09 11.96
N ASN A 247 15.52 19.11 12.67
CA ASN A 247 15.74 19.93 13.87
C ASN A 247 14.63 19.77 14.94
N GLY A 248 14.12 18.54 15.12
CA GLY A 248 13.04 18.25 16.09
C GLY A 248 11.61 18.47 15.58
N TYR A 249 11.42 19.09 14.40
CA TYR A 249 10.11 19.33 13.80
C TYR A 249 9.75 18.28 12.74
N LEU A 250 8.47 17.92 12.68
CA LEU A 250 7.90 17.06 11.63
C LEU A 250 7.52 17.92 10.41
N ILE A 251 8.14 17.68 9.26
CA ILE A 251 7.85 18.33 7.97
C ILE A 251 6.55 17.75 7.37
N TYR A 252 6.27 16.47 7.62
CA TYR A 252 5.05 15.78 7.22
C TYR A 252 4.38 15.11 8.43
N LYS A 253 3.05 15.18 8.48
CA LYS A 253 2.21 14.49 9.48
C LYS A 253 1.21 13.59 8.78
N LEU A 254 1.03 12.39 9.33
CA LEU A 254 -0.06 11.50 8.92
C LEU A 254 -1.39 12.22 9.09
N HIS A 255 -2.29 12.01 8.13
CA HIS A 255 -3.69 12.41 8.24
C HIS A 255 -4.55 11.16 8.34
N ASP A 256 -5.55 11.24 9.21
CA ASP A 256 -6.61 10.24 9.22
C ASP A 256 -7.42 10.33 7.93
N LYS A 257 -8.06 9.23 7.56
CA LYS A 257 -8.96 9.18 6.42
C LYS A 257 -10.11 10.17 6.67
N LYS A 258 -10.11 11.28 5.94
CA LYS A 258 -11.16 12.30 5.98
C LYS A 258 -12.19 12.00 4.91
N ASP A 259 -13.44 11.85 5.33
CA ASP A 259 -14.58 11.86 4.42
C ASP A 259 -15.05 13.32 4.23
N ILE A 260 -15.53 13.62 3.02
CA ILE A 260 -16.13 14.92 2.71
C ILE A 260 -17.65 14.72 2.60
N PRO A 261 -18.48 15.45 3.38
CA PRO A 261 -19.93 15.40 3.24
C PRO A 261 -20.38 15.70 1.81
N ASN A 262 -21.37 14.95 1.33
CA ASN A 262 -21.98 15.12 -0.01
C ASN A 262 -21.00 14.98 -1.19
N PHE A 263 -19.80 14.40 -0.95
CA PHE A 263 -18.75 14.24 -1.96
C PHE A 263 -19.24 13.58 -3.25
N TYR A 264 -19.81 12.38 -3.14
CA TYR A 264 -20.26 11.63 -4.31
C TYR A 264 -21.40 12.34 -5.05
N GLU A 265 -22.35 12.93 -4.32
CA GLU A 265 -23.50 13.63 -4.89
C GLU A 265 -23.06 14.84 -5.73
N VAL A 266 -22.14 15.64 -5.19
CA VAL A 266 -21.59 16.82 -5.89
C VAL A 266 -20.82 16.39 -7.14
N ILE A 267 -19.94 15.39 -7.04
CA ILE A 267 -19.16 14.92 -8.20
C ILE A 267 -20.07 14.38 -9.30
N LEU A 268 -21.04 13.53 -8.96
CA LEU A 268 -21.96 12.97 -9.94
C LEU A 268 -22.82 14.05 -10.60
N LYS A 269 -23.29 15.03 -9.84
CA LYS A 269 -24.09 16.13 -10.38
C LYS A 269 -23.27 17.03 -11.31
N LEU A 270 -22.04 17.40 -10.93
CA LEU A 270 -21.10 18.11 -11.81
C LEU A 270 -20.84 17.34 -13.12
N HIS A 271 -20.70 16.01 -13.02
CA HIS A 271 -20.50 15.15 -14.18
C HIS A 271 -21.74 15.11 -15.10
N GLN A 272 -22.93 14.98 -14.53
CA GLN A 272 -24.21 14.96 -15.26
C GLN A 272 -24.52 16.29 -15.94
N GLU A 273 -24.24 17.42 -15.27
CA GLU A 273 -24.44 18.77 -15.81
C GLU A 273 -23.38 19.16 -16.86
N SER A 274 -22.44 18.27 -17.19
CA SER A 274 -21.32 18.53 -18.11
C SER A 274 -20.49 19.76 -17.72
N ALA A 275 -20.40 20.07 -16.41
CA ALA A 275 -19.56 21.12 -15.86
C ALA A 275 -18.08 20.66 -15.80
N LEU A 276 -17.53 20.26 -16.95
CA LEU A 276 -16.27 19.52 -17.03
C LEU A 276 -15.06 20.31 -16.53
N ASP A 277 -15.02 21.62 -16.79
CA ASP A 277 -13.92 22.51 -16.35
C ASP A 277 -13.85 22.62 -14.82
N GLU A 278 -15.02 22.77 -14.18
CA GLU A 278 -15.11 22.84 -12.71
C GLU A 278 -14.76 21.47 -12.10
N LEU A 279 -15.31 20.40 -12.67
CA LEU A 279 -15.07 19.04 -12.20
C LEU A 279 -13.58 18.65 -12.30
N ILE A 280 -12.92 18.93 -13.43
CA ILE A 280 -11.51 18.59 -13.58
C ILE A 280 -10.64 19.44 -12.66
N LEU A 281 -10.97 20.72 -12.47
CA LEU A 281 -10.24 21.61 -11.56
C LEU A 281 -10.34 21.09 -10.12
N LEU A 282 -11.54 20.70 -9.70
CA LEU A 282 -11.81 20.10 -8.40
C LEU A 282 -11.01 18.80 -8.20
N LEU A 283 -11.13 17.86 -9.14
CA LEU A 283 -10.42 16.57 -9.06
C LEU A 283 -8.90 16.74 -9.07
N SER A 284 -8.37 17.73 -9.81
CA SER A 284 -6.94 18.03 -9.85
C SER A 284 -6.44 18.56 -8.50
N ASN A 285 -7.19 19.48 -7.90
CA ASN A 285 -6.88 20.03 -6.58
C ASN A 285 -6.96 18.96 -5.50
N MET A 286 -7.97 18.09 -5.56
CA MET A 286 -8.06 16.91 -4.69
C MET A 286 -6.88 15.94 -4.83
N LEU A 287 -6.40 15.71 -6.06
CA LEU A 287 -5.24 14.83 -6.31
C LEU A 287 -3.94 15.40 -5.76
N ILE A 288 -3.75 16.72 -5.86
CA ILE A 288 -2.56 17.41 -5.33
C ILE A 288 -2.64 17.51 -3.80
N SER A 289 -3.85 17.64 -3.26
CA SER A 289 -4.10 17.68 -1.83
C SER A 289 -3.55 16.44 -1.14
N LYS A 290 -2.67 16.66 -0.17
CA LYS A 290 -2.18 15.57 0.69
C LYS A 290 -3.32 14.92 1.48
N ASP A 291 -4.44 15.62 1.73
CA ASP A 291 -5.54 15.12 2.56
C ASP A 291 -6.53 14.28 1.74
N TYR A 292 -6.79 14.66 0.48
CA TYR A 292 -7.91 14.13 -0.30
C TYR A 292 -7.52 13.32 -1.54
N CYS A 293 -6.23 13.15 -1.84
CA CYS A 293 -5.78 12.43 -3.04
C CYS A 293 -6.33 11.00 -3.17
N HIS A 294 -6.53 10.32 -2.04
CA HIS A 294 -7.10 8.98 -1.97
C HIS A 294 -8.57 8.90 -2.42
N LEU A 295 -9.36 9.98 -2.26
CA LEU A 295 -10.76 10.03 -2.71
C LEU A 295 -10.88 10.01 -4.23
N VAL A 296 -9.78 10.31 -4.95
CA VAL A 296 -9.68 10.19 -6.40
C VAL A 296 -8.93 8.94 -6.80
N LEU A 297 -7.70 8.72 -6.28
CA LEU A 297 -6.85 7.59 -6.71
C LEU A 297 -7.35 6.24 -6.21
N ASN A 298 -7.89 6.17 -4.99
CA ASN A 298 -8.33 4.93 -4.35
C ASN A 298 -9.87 4.81 -4.37
N ASN A 299 -10.50 5.29 -5.44
CA ASN A 299 -11.95 5.31 -5.62
C ASN A 299 -12.29 5.02 -7.08
N GLU A 300 -12.75 3.80 -7.35
CA GLU A 300 -12.94 3.28 -8.70
C GLU A 300 -13.78 4.20 -9.61
N ASN A 301 -14.93 4.68 -9.11
CA ASN A 301 -15.87 5.49 -9.89
C ASN A 301 -15.29 6.87 -10.21
N ILE A 302 -14.61 7.49 -9.24
CA ILE A 302 -14.06 8.84 -9.39
C ILE A 302 -12.79 8.82 -10.24
N LEU A 303 -11.96 7.77 -10.06
CA LEU A 303 -10.79 7.53 -10.89
C LEU A 303 -11.21 7.40 -12.37
N ASP A 304 -12.22 6.58 -12.67
CA ASP A 304 -12.70 6.40 -14.05
C ASP A 304 -13.17 7.72 -14.69
N ILE A 305 -13.80 8.61 -13.91
CA ILE A 305 -14.17 9.96 -14.37
C ILE A 305 -12.91 10.77 -14.69
N PHE A 306 -11.95 10.83 -13.76
CA PHE A 306 -10.72 11.60 -13.94
C PHE A 306 -9.93 11.13 -15.17
N ILE A 307 -9.77 9.83 -15.36
CA ILE A 307 -8.98 9.25 -16.46
C ILE A 307 -9.59 9.57 -17.83
N LYS A 308 -10.93 9.64 -17.92
CA LYS A 308 -11.62 10.00 -19.17
C LYS A 308 -11.49 11.49 -19.47
N LEU A 309 -11.55 12.34 -18.44
CA LEU A 309 -11.54 13.79 -18.60
C LEU A 309 -10.14 14.39 -18.74
N ALA A 310 -9.17 13.90 -17.97
CA ALA A 310 -7.83 14.49 -17.91
C ALA A 310 -7.14 14.60 -19.29
N PRO A 311 -7.16 13.59 -20.19
CA PRO A 311 -6.54 13.70 -21.50
C PRO A 311 -7.23 14.68 -22.46
N ILE A 312 -8.49 15.03 -22.20
CA ILE A 312 -9.25 16.01 -23.01
C ILE A 312 -8.81 17.43 -22.67
N ILE A 313 -8.47 17.68 -21.41
CA ILE A 313 -8.25 19.04 -20.88
C ILE A 313 -6.76 19.32 -20.63
N TYR A 314 -6.00 18.30 -20.24
CA TYR A 314 -4.59 18.42 -19.91
C TYR A 314 -3.69 17.64 -20.86
N SER A 315 -2.48 18.17 -21.05
CA SER A 315 -1.38 17.38 -21.61
C SER A 315 -1.02 16.21 -20.68
N GLU A 316 -0.49 15.13 -21.26
CA GLU A 316 -0.02 13.98 -20.49
C GLU A 316 0.99 14.38 -19.39
N HIS A 317 1.87 15.33 -19.68
CA HIS A 317 2.85 15.86 -18.73
C HIS A 317 2.20 16.58 -17.53
N GLN A 318 1.13 17.35 -17.75
CA GLN A 318 0.37 17.97 -16.65
C GLN A 318 -0.31 16.89 -15.80
N THR A 319 -0.95 15.91 -16.41
CA THR A 319 -1.58 14.78 -15.70
C THR A 319 -0.58 14.00 -14.85
N ARG A 320 0.62 13.73 -15.39
CA ARG A 320 1.71 13.10 -14.62
C ARG A 320 2.05 13.93 -13.38
N LYS A 321 2.27 15.25 -13.51
CA LYS A 321 2.59 16.11 -12.36
C LYS A 321 1.52 16.10 -11.28
N ILE A 322 0.24 16.18 -11.67
CA ILE A 322 -0.90 16.17 -10.75
C ILE A 322 -0.90 14.86 -9.93
N ILE A 323 -0.78 13.71 -10.60
CA ILE A 323 -0.76 12.39 -9.94
C ILE A 323 0.47 12.25 -9.03
N ALA A 324 1.63 12.75 -9.44
CA ALA A 324 2.88 12.59 -8.70
C ALA A 324 2.80 13.15 -7.26
N TYR A 325 2.17 14.32 -7.05
CA TYR A 325 2.01 14.90 -5.73
C TYR A 325 1.12 14.04 -4.81
N GLY A 326 0.00 13.54 -5.33
CA GLY A 326 -0.85 12.59 -4.61
C GLY A 326 -0.09 11.31 -4.28
N TRP A 327 0.67 10.77 -5.24
CA TRP A 327 1.42 9.54 -5.06
C TRP A 327 2.55 9.65 -4.04
N ILE A 328 3.26 10.78 -4.01
CA ILE A 328 4.27 11.09 -2.99
C ILE A 328 3.63 11.05 -1.60
N SER A 329 2.43 11.63 -1.44
CA SER A 329 1.68 11.60 -0.16
C SER A 329 1.40 10.16 0.28
N LEU A 330 0.84 9.33 -0.60
CA LEU A 330 0.51 7.93 -0.28
C LEU A 330 1.75 7.09 0.06
N TYR A 331 2.86 7.29 -0.69
CA TYR A 331 4.12 6.60 -0.41
C TYR A 331 4.76 7.06 0.91
N LEU A 332 4.73 8.36 1.21
CA LEU A 332 5.19 8.89 2.50
C LEU A 332 4.45 8.21 3.65
N GLU A 333 3.13 8.06 3.55
CA GLU A 333 2.32 7.42 4.60
C GLU A 333 2.64 5.95 4.80
N GLU A 334 2.86 5.20 3.71
CA GLU A 334 3.37 3.82 3.79
C GLU A 334 4.67 3.76 4.62
N THR A 335 5.62 4.65 4.32
CA THR A 335 6.96 4.67 4.97
C THR A 335 6.94 5.18 6.41
N ILE A 336 5.97 6.02 6.78
CA ILE A 336 5.79 6.50 8.16
C ILE A 336 5.10 5.42 9.00
N LYS A 337 4.02 4.82 8.48
CA LYS A 337 3.15 3.94 9.25
C LYS A 337 3.74 2.54 9.44
N ARG A 338 4.54 2.06 8.47
CA ARG A 338 5.39 0.86 8.62
C ARG A 338 4.64 -0.39 9.10
N SER A 339 4.99 -0.94 10.26
CA SER A 339 4.35 -2.14 10.81
C SER A 339 2.94 -1.90 11.36
N TYR A 340 2.51 -0.65 11.45
CA TYR A 340 1.19 -0.28 11.93
C TYR A 340 0.16 -0.09 10.80
N ILE A 341 0.55 -0.37 9.54
CA ILE A 341 -0.35 -0.26 8.38
C ILE A 341 -1.56 -1.18 8.60
N ASP A 342 -2.75 -0.64 8.38
CA ASP A 342 -4.03 -1.33 8.40
C ASP A 342 -4.61 -1.47 6.99
N ILE A 343 -5.42 -2.50 6.77
CA ILE A 343 -6.07 -2.72 5.48
C ILE A 343 -7.00 -1.56 5.07
N ASN A 344 -7.53 -0.83 6.06
CA ASN A 344 -8.42 0.31 5.86
C ASN A 344 -7.67 1.64 5.64
N ASP A 345 -6.34 1.62 5.67
CA ASP A 345 -5.56 2.82 5.40
C ASP A 345 -5.81 3.34 3.99
N ARG A 346 -5.94 4.66 3.87
CA ARG A 346 -6.31 5.32 2.62
C ARG A 346 -5.34 5.08 1.45
N PHE A 347 -4.10 4.70 1.75
CA PHE A 347 -3.05 4.38 0.78
C PHE A 347 -2.97 2.88 0.45
N VAL A 348 -3.75 2.01 1.09
CA VAL A 348 -3.85 0.59 0.73
C VAL A 348 -4.85 0.44 -0.40
N PHE A 349 -4.40 -0.10 -1.53
CA PHE A 349 -5.23 -0.32 -2.71
C PHE A 349 -5.69 -1.77 -2.77
N ASN A 350 -6.90 -1.97 -3.27
CA ASN A 350 -7.31 -3.28 -3.74
C ASN A 350 -6.89 -3.50 -5.21
N CYS A 351 -6.88 -4.75 -5.66
CA CYS A 351 -6.38 -5.15 -6.97
C CYS A 351 -7.11 -4.47 -8.14
N ASN A 352 -8.43 -4.34 -8.05
CA ASN A 352 -9.27 -3.81 -9.12
C ASN A 352 -9.15 -2.29 -9.28
N ILE A 353 -8.98 -1.56 -8.17
CA ILE A 353 -8.72 -0.12 -8.22
C ILE A 353 -7.31 0.13 -8.77
N ALA A 354 -6.32 -0.63 -8.27
CA ALA A 354 -4.94 -0.49 -8.73
C ALA A 354 -4.77 -0.79 -10.23
N SER A 355 -5.54 -1.71 -10.79
CA SER A 355 -5.48 -2.05 -12.23
C SER A 355 -6.04 -0.96 -13.14
N LYS A 356 -6.84 -0.03 -12.60
CA LYS A 356 -7.40 1.10 -13.34
C LYS A 356 -6.52 2.34 -13.32
N LEU A 357 -5.46 2.37 -12.52
CA LEU A 357 -4.55 3.52 -12.45
C LEU A 357 -3.96 3.83 -13.85
N PRO A 358 -3.84 5.12 -14.22
CA PRO A 358 -3.30 5.51 -15.53
C PRO A 358 -1.92 4.94 -15.79
N VAL A 359 -1.72 4.34 -16.95
CA VAL A 359 -0.40 3.80 -17.32
C VAL A 359 0.36 4.81 -18.16
N PHE A 360 1.60 5.06 -17.74
CA PHE A 360 2.50 6.00 -18.36
C PHE A 360 3.71 5.29 -18.97
N ASN A 361 4.16 5.76 -20.13
CA ASN A 361 5.44 5.30 -20.69
C ASN A 361 6.56 5.56 -19.68
N PHE A 362 7.42 4.55 -19.50
CA PHE A 362 8.52 4.57 -18.54
C PHE A 362 9.85 4.37 -19.25
N ASN A 363 10.84 5.17 -18.87
CA ASN A 363 12.18 5.16 -19.42
C ASN A 363 13.19 5.08 -18.28
N LEU A 364 14.07 4.09 -18.30
CA LEU A 364 15.08 3.87 -17.26
C LEU A 364 16.09 5.03 -17.13
N ASN A 365 16.26 5.82 -18.20
CA ASN A 365 17.11 7.01 -18.20
C ASN A 365 16.39 8.26 -17.67
N LYS A 366 15.06 8.21 -17.49
CA LYS A 366 14.22 9.33 -17.00
C LYS A 366 13.18 8.83 -16.00
N LEU A 367 13.65 8.26 -14.90
CA LEU A 367 12.80 7.57 -13.93
C LEU A 367 11.66 8.45 -13.37
N LYS A 368 11.95 9.73 -13.08
CA LYS A 368 11.00 10.70 -12.51
C LYS A 368 9.95 11.23 -13.48
N ASP A 369 10.06 10.92 -14.78
CA ASP A 369 9.00 11.26 -15.73
C ASP A 369 7.73 10.44 -15.45
N ASN A 370 7.84 9.29 -14.78
CA ASN A 370 6.70 8.49 -14.36
C ASN A 370 6.21 8.96 -12.97
N PRO A 371 4.92 9.30 -12.81
CA PRO A 371 4.40 9.87 -11.57
C PRO A 371 4.37 8.90 -10.40
N TYR A 372 4.47 7.60 -10.69
CA TYR A 372 4.57 6.55 -9.69
C TYR A 372 5.99 6.34 -9.18
N PHE A 373 6.97 7.18 -9.53
CA PHE A 373 8.35 7.07 -9.02
C PHE A 373 8.63 8.12 -7.92
N PRO A 374 8.21 7.91 -6.66
CA PRO A 374 8.21 8.93 -5.61
C PRO A 374 9.58 9.07 -4.91
N LEU A 375 10.69 8.78 -5.59
CA LEU A 375 12.01 8.75 -4.95
C LEU A 375 12.56 10.17 -4.73
N LEU A 376 12.65 10.57 -3.47
CA LEU A 376 13.05 11.91 -3.03
C LEU A 376 14.58 12.07 -2.92
N ILE A 377 15.29 11.74 -4.01
CA ILE A 377 16.76 11.77 -4.12
C ILE A 377 17.16 12.68 -5.28
N ASN A 378 18.34 13.31 -5.19
CA ASN A 378 18.93 14.02 -6.33
C ASN A 378 19.26 13.05 -7.47
N ASP A 379 18.71 13.31 -8.66
CA ASP A 379 18.84 12.52 -9.89
C ASP A 379 20.29 12.18 -10.23
N LYS A 380 21.23 13.08 -9.95
CA LYS A 380 22.67 12.87 -10.20
C LYS A 380 23.26 11.67 -9.46
N LEU A 381 22.59 11.17 -8.41
CA LEU A 381 23.08 10.06 -7.59
C LEU A 381 22.71 8.68 -8.15
N TYR A 382 21.81 8.59 -9.15
CA TYR A 382 21.32 7.30 -9.63
C TYR A 382 21.04 7.19 -11.14
N VAL A 383 21.06 8.28 -11.92
CA VAL A 383 20.54 8.31 -13.31
C VAL A 383 21.44 7.65 -14.36
N ASP A 384 22.76 7.66 -14.21
CA ASP A 384 23.66 7.23 -15.29
C ASP A 384 23.98 5.73 -15.29
N LEU A 385 24.17 5.14 -14.09
CA LEU A 385 24.55 3.74 -13.90
C LEU A 385 23.89 3.18 -12.65
N ASN A 386 23.05 2.16 -12.81
CA ASN A 386 22.40 1.47 -11.71
C ASN A 386 22.11 -0.01 -12.01
N ALA A 387 21.65 -0.79 -11.03
CA ALA A 387 21.29 -2.20 -11.23
C ALA A 387 19.98 -2.34 -12.01
N TYR A 388 20.01 -1.86 -13.27
CA TYR A 388 18.88 -1.80 -14.19
C TYR A 388 18.51 -3.18 -14.73
N GLY A 389 17.20 -3.40 -14.85
CA GLY A 389 16.60 -4.56 -15.50
C GLY A 389 16.65 -4.46 -17.03
N VAL A 390 15.55 -4.84 -17.68
CA VAL A 390 15.44 -4.85 -19.15
C VAL A 390 15.21 -3.43 -19.69
N ASP A 391 15.92 -3.05 -20.74
CA ASP A 391 15.67 -1.79 -21.46
C ASP A 391 14.48 -1.91 -22.41
N VAL A 392 13.33 -1.35 -22.03
CA VAL A 392 12.10 -1.45 -22.84
C VAL A 392 12.00 -0.40 -23.93
N TYR A 393 12.66 0.76 -23.73
CA TYR A 393 12.55 1.88 -24.64
C TYR A 393 13.18 1.55 -26.00
N ASN A 394 14.25 0.76 -25.99
CA ASN A 394 14.93 0.32 -27.22
C ASN A 394 14.09 -0.65 -28.07
N PHE A 395 13.12 -1.40 -27.53
CA PHE A 395 12.29 -2.30 -28.36
C PHE A 395 11.34 -1.56 -29.29
N THR A 396 10.87 -0.37 -28.90
CA THR A 396 9.96 0.44 -29.72
C THR A 396 10.60 0.97 -31.01
N ASN A 397 11.95 0.99 -31.08
CA ASN A 397 12.72 1.39 -32.26
C ASN A 397 13.22 0.22 -33.11
N TYR A 398 13.05 -1.03 -32.69
CA TYR A 398 13.40 -2.20 -33.51
C TYR A 398 12.27 -2.51 -34.50
N SER A 399 12.24 -1.78 -35.62
CA SER A 399 11.52 -2.17 -36.84
C SER A 399 11.97 -3.53 -37.41
N ASN A 400 13.07 -4.09 -36.90
CA ASN A 400 13.68 -5.35 -37.31
C ASN A 400 13.45 -6.53 -36.34
N ALA A 401 12.62 -6.39 -35.31
CA ALA A 401 12.23 -7.53 -34.48
C ALA A 401 11.26 -8.45 -35.24
N GLN A 402 11.76 -9.15 -36.26
CA GLN A 402 11.00 -10.02 -37.17
C GLN A 402 10.23 -11.17 -36.47
N ASN A 403 10.42 -11.36 -35.16
CA ASN A 403 9.84 -12.44 -34.36
C ASN A 403 9.10 -11.97 -33.09
N ILE A 404 8.90 -10.67 -32.87
CA ILE A 404 8.08 -10.18 -31.74
C ILE A 404 6.66 -9.90 -32.23
N ASP A 405 5.68 -10.51 -31.59
CA ASP A 405 4.26 -10.25 -31.87
C ASP A 405 3.94 -8.76 -31.63
N ARG A 406 3.44 -8.08 -32.67
CA ARG A 406 3.08 -6.66 -32.62
C ARG A 406 1.91 -6.39 -31.68
N GLU A 407 1.09 -7.38 -31.37
CA GLU A 407 0.03 -7.27 -30.36
C GLU A 407 0.61 -7.17 -28.95
N LEU A 408 1.67 -7.93 -28.64
CA LEU A 408 2.36 -7.87 -27.34
C LEU A 408 3.08 -6.55 -27.11
N LEU A 409 3.47 -5.83 -28.18
CA LEU A 409 4.04 -4.48 -28.08
C LEU A 409 3.03 -3.42 -27.61
N LYS A 410 1.72 -3.73 -27.62
CA LYS A 410 0.67 -2.86 -27.08
C LYS A 410 0.50 -3.02 -25.57
N GLU A 411 1.04 -4.09 -24.97
CA GLU A 411 0.97 -4.29 -23.52
C GLU A 411 1.75 -3.20 -22.80
N LYS A 412 1.15 -2.66 -21.74
CA LYS A 412 1.75 -1.61 -20.93
C LYS A 412 1.98 -2.11 -19.51
N TYR A 413 2.94 -1.49 -18.83
CA TYR A 413 3.16 -1.67 -17.40
C TYR A 413 1.88 -1.43 -16.58
N GLY A 414 1.91 -1.81 -15.30
CA GLY A 414 0.79 -1.57 -14.40
C GLY A 414 0.39 -2.82 -13.63
N VAL A 415 -0.83 -2.84 -13.14
CA VAL A 415 -1.36 -3.89 -12.26
C VAL A 415 -2.51 -4.60 -12.98
N VAL A 416 -2.60 -5.92 -12.87
CA VAL A 416 -3.74 -6.67 -13.41
C VAL A 416 -4.97 -6.60 -12.49
N ASP A 417 -6.16 -6.79 -13.04
CA ASP A 417 -7.37 -6.99 -12.24
C ASP A 417 -7.32 -8.32 -11.43
N LEU A 418 -8.21 -8.44 -10.46
CA LEU A 418 -8.26 -9.60 -9.56
C LEU A 418 -8.50 -10.93 -10.29
N ASN A 419 -9.33 -10.96 -11.35
CA ASN A 419 -9.62 -12.18 -12.09
C ASN A 419 -8.39 -12.66 -12.87
N THR A 420 -7.67 -11.72 -13.48
CA THR A 420 -6.42 -11.98 -14.19
C THR A 420 -5.33 -12.43 -13.20
N PHE A 421 -5.23 -11.80 -12.03
CA PHE A 421 -4.35 -12.25 -10.95
C PHE A 421 -4.65 -13.71 -10.54
N LYS A 422 -5.91 -14.05 -10.26
CA LYS A 422 -6.31 -15.43 -9.87
C LYS A 422 -5.97 -16.45 -10.96
N LYS A 423 -6.26 -16.15 -12.23
CA LYS A 423 -5.88 -17.01 -13.37
C LYS A 423 -4.37 -17.22 -13.46
N ARG A 424 -3.58 -16.14 -13.30
CA ARG A 424 -2.12 -16.20 -13.31
C ARG A 424 -1.57 -16.97 -12.11
N MET A 425 -2.17 -16.83 -10.93
CA MET A 425 -1.83 -17.61 -9.74
C MET A 425 -2.07 -19.11 -9.98
N ASN A 426 -3.21 -19.48 -10.56
CA ASN A 426 -3.51 -20.87 -10.89
C ASN A 426 -2.50 -21.46 -11.88
N VAL A 427 -2.11 -20.70 -12.91
CA VAL A 427 -1.03 -21.09 -13.85
C VAL A 427 0.31 -21.19 -13.13
N PHE A 428 0.63 -20.25 -12.25
CA PHE A 428 1.88 -20.24 -11.50
C PHE A 428 2.04 -21.50 -10.64
N LEU A 429 0.96 -21.95 -10.02
CA LEU A 429 0.95 -23.10 -9.12
C LEU A 429 0.85 -24.43 -9.88
N SER A 430 -0.06 -24.55 -10.84
CA SER A 430 -0.41 -25.84 -11.47
C SER A 430 -0.15 -25.93 -12.97
N GLY A 431 0.12 -24.80 -13.65
CA GLY A 431 0.07 -24.71 -15.11
C GLY A 431 -1.35 -24.61 -15.69
N ASN A 432 -2.40 -24.81 -14.88
CA ASN A 432 -3.79 -24.76 -15.34
C ASN A 432 -4.52 -23.54 -14.76
N LYS A 433 -4.90 -22.59 -15.63
CA LYS A 433 -5.62 -21.36 -15.25
C LYS A 433 -6.98 -21.61 -14.56
N ASN A 434 -7.61 -22.76 -14.81
CA ASN A 434 -8.93 -23.11 -14.30
C ASN A 434 -8.88 -23.96 -13.02
N PHE A 435 -7.69 -24.34 -12.55
CA PHE A 435 -7.54 -25.14 -11.35
C PHE A 435 -7.17 -24.25 -10.16
N ASP A 436 -8.11 -24.08 -9.23
CA ASP A 436 -7.89 -23.39 -7.96
C ASP A 436 -7.59 -24.41 -6.85
N ILE A 437 -6.31 -24.50 -6.48
CA ILE A 437 -5.86 -25.39 -5.41
C ILE A 437 -6.37 -24.96 -4.02
N PHE A 438 -6.79 -23.70 -3.88
CA PHE A 438 -7.23 -23.12 -2.61
C PHE A 438 -8.75 -23.09 -2.46
N LYS A 439 -9.51 -23.68 -3.40
CA LYS A 439 -10.97 -23.72 -3.41
C LYS A 439 -11.61 -24.16 -2.08
N HIS A 440 -10.95 -25.06 -1.34
CA HIS A 440 -11.44 -25.60 -0.06
C HIS A 440 -10.72 -25.02 1.17
N ALA A 441 -9.78 -24.09 0.98
CA ALA A 441 -8.96 -23.56 2.06
C ALA A 441 -9.64 -22.38 2.78
N ASN A 442 -9.47 -22.31 4.10
CA ASN A 442 -9.98 -21.23 4.93
C ASN A 442 -8.93 -20.11 5.07
N PHE A 443 -9.22 -18.93 4.54
CA PHE A 443 -8.31 -17.77 4.55
C PHE A 443 -8.49 -16.82 5.74
N LYS A 444 -9.33 -17.15 6.73
CA LYS A 444 -9.57 -16.28 7.90
C LYS A 444 -8.27 -15.80 8.56
N ASN A 445 -7.30 -16.69 8.69
CA ASN A 445 -6.04 -16.43 9.40
C ASN A 445 -4.79 -16.62 8.52
N ILE A 446 -4.96 -16.78 7.20
CA ILE A 446 -3.84 -16.96 6.27
C ILE A 446 -3.91 -16.00 5.09
N ALA A 447 -2.74 -15.62 4.56
CA ALA A 447 -2.62 -14.80 3.37
C ALA A 447 -1.39 -15.19 2.55
N ILE A 448 -1.50 -15.07 1.23
CA ILE A 448 -0.44 -15.41 0.27
C ILE A 448 0.35 -14.16 -0.11
N SER A 449 1.69 -14.24 -0.11
CA SER A 449 2.56 -13.14 -0.54
C SER A 449 3.86 -13.67 -1.19
N GLY A 450 4.90 -12.84 -1.26
CA GLY A 450 6.23 -13.24 -1.74
C GLY A 450 6.36 -13.20 -3.26
N SER A 451 7.16 -14.12 -3.82
CA SER A 451 7.55 -14.08 -5.24
C SER A 451 6.37 -14.19 -6.21
N ILE A 452 5.25 -14.80 -5.80
CA ILE A 452 4.05 -14.91 -6.63
C ILE A 452 3.43 -13.54 -6.94
N ILE A 453 3.51 -12.59 -6.01
CA ILE A 453 3.04 -11.22 -6.22
C ILE A 453 3.82 -10.60 -7.38
N ALA A 454 5.16 -10.68 -7.33
CA ALA A 454 6.01 -10.13 -8.38
C ALA A 454 5.84 -10.82 -9.75
N ALA A 455 5.33 -12.05 -9.80
CA ALA A 455 5.09 -12.78 -11.04
C ALA A 455 3.70 -12.50 -11.64
N CYS A 456 2.67 -12.50 -10.80
CA CYS A 456 1.27 -12.50 -11.24
C CYS A 456 0.64 -11.10 -11.27
N LEU A 457 1.10 -10.18 -10.42
CA LEU A 457 0.49 -8.85 -10.25
C LEU A 457 0.86 -7.83 -11.35
N PRO A 458 2.13 -7.74 -11.84
CA PRO A 458 2.47 -6.81 -12.90
C PRO A 458 1.71 -7.15 -14.20
N SER A 459 1.05 -6.16 -14.81
CA SER A 459 0.35 -6.31 -16.09
C SER A 459 1.27 -6.85 -17.18
N PHE A 460 2.47 -6.28 -17.26
CA PHE A 460 3.45 -6.58 -18.29
C PHE A 460 4.86 -6.71 -17.69
N ASN A 461 5.60 -7.71 -18.17
CA ASN A 461 7.03 -7.85 -17.96
C ASN A 461 7.70 -8.16 -19.33
N PRO A 462 8.68 -7.36 -19.79
CA PRO A 462 9.32 -7.53 -21.10
C PRO A 462 9.91 -8.93 -21.33
N LEU A 463 10.29 -9.62 -20.27
CA LEU A 463 10.83 -10.98 -20.35
C LEU A 463 9.82 -12.00 -20.89
N ILE A 464 8.52 -11.68 -20.93
CA ILE A 464 7.47 -12.46 -21.60
C ILE A 464 7.74 -12.63 -23.11
N PHE A 465 8.50 -11.72 -23.73
CA PHE A 465 8.91 -11.84 -25.13
C PHE A 465 9.85 -13.01 -25.36
N ASN A 466 10.71 -13.36 -24.38
CA ASN A 466 11.56 -14.55 -24.47
C ASN A 466 10.76 -15.87 -24.45
N THR A 467 9.48 -15.81 -24.10
CA THR A 467 8.57 -16.94 -24.05
C THR A 467 7.39 -16.81 -25.01
N ASN A 468 7.52 -15.96 -26.04
CA ASN A 468 6.51 -15.73 -27.07
C ASN A 468 5.13 -15.36 -26.50
N GLY A 469 5.06 -14.56 -25.44
CA GLY A 469 3.80 -14.17 -24.83
C GLY A 469 3.20 -15.21 -23.87
N ASN A 470 3.78 -16.42 -23.76
CA ASN A 470 3.24 -17.47 -22.92
C ASN A 470 3.63 -17.26 -21.44
N PHE A 471 2.62 -16.98 -20.61
CA PHE A 471 2.80 -16.72 -19.18
C PHE A 471 3.28 -17.94 -18.38
N GLU A 472 2.81 -19.15 -18.70
CA GLU A 472 3.26 -20.38 -18.04
C GLU A 472 4.75 -20.61 -18.28
N ALA A 473 5.19 -20.47 -19.53
CA ALA A 473 6.60 -20.56 -19.90
C ALA A 473 7.44 -19.46 -19.25
N PHE A 474 6.91 -18.25 -19.11
CA PHE A 474 7.58 -17.16 -18.38
C PHE A 474 7.77 -17.50 -16.90
N VAL A 475 6.73 -18.00 -16.23
CA VAL A 475 6.83 -18.41 -14.83
C VAL A 475 7.79 -19.60 -14.67
N ASP A 476 7.76 -20.56 -15.59
CA ASP A 476 8.68 -21.70 -15.59
C ASP A 476 10.13 -21.31 -15.89
N GLU A 477 10.39 -20.25 -16.66
CA GLU A 477 11.76 -19.78 -16.93
C GLU A 477 12.32 -18.97 -15.74
N TYR A 478 11.55 -18.02 -15.19
CA TYR A 478 12.07 -17.01 -14.26
C TYR A 478 11.69 -17.24 -12.78
N TYR A 479 10.75 -18.14 -12.51
CA TYR A 479 10.19 -18.41 -11.19
C TYR A 479 10.07 -19.92 -10.89
N ASN A 480 10.81 -20.79 -11.58
CA ASN A 480 10.82 -22.24 -11.31
C ASN A 480 11.16 -22.62 -9.86
N GLU A 481 12.14 -21.94 -9.27
CA GLU A 481 12.61 -22.16 -7.90
C GLU A 481 11.83 -21.33 -6.86
N ALA A 482 10.75 -20.66 -7.27
CA ALA A 482 9.96 -19.85 -6.34
C ALA A 482 9.02 -20.75 -5.53
N ASP A 483 9.09 -20.62 -4.21
CA ASP A 483 8.11 -21.11 -3.27
C ASP A 483 6.89 -20.17 -3.17
N LEU A 484 5.78 -20.71 -2.67
CA LEU A 484 4.63 -19.92 -2.24
C LEU A 484 4.75 -19.59 -0.75
N ASP A 485 4.87 -18.32 -0.43
CA ASP A 485 4.89 -17.81 0.94
C ASP A 485 3.47 -17.61 1.46
N ILE A 486 3.05 -18.41 2.44
CA ILE A 486 1.76 -18.29 3.14
C ILE A 486 2.03 -17.79 4.57
N MET A 487 1.53 -16.61 4.88
CA MET A 487 1.58 -16.04 6.23
C MET A 487 0.39 -16.55 7.04
N CYS A 488 0.61 -16.87 8.31
CA CYS A 488 -0.46 -17.17 9.27
C CYS A 488 -0.40 -16.20 10.47
N ASN A 489 -1.51 -15.52 10.76
CA ASN A 489 -1.59 -14.50 11.82
C ASN A 489 -2.07 -15.04 13.17
N GLN A 490 -2.23 -16.36 13.31
CA GLN A 490 -2.49 -16.98 14.61
C GLN A 490 -1.31 -16.74 15.55
N MET A 491 -1.60 -16.26 16.75
CA MET A 491 -0.58 -15.93 17.75
C MET A 491 -0.24 -17.14 18.63
N ASP A 492 -1.25 -17.96 18.95
CA ASP A 492 -1.05 -19.22 19.65
C ASP A 492 -0.36 -20.25 18.74
N LYS A 493 0.57 -21.01 19.30
CA LYS A 493 1.39 -21.98 18.55
C LYS A 493 0.58 -23.19 18.12
N PHE A 494 -0.35 -23.67 18.96
CA PHE A 494 -1.19 -24.82 18.61
C PHE A 494 -2.23 -24.43 17.57
N GLU A 495 -2.87 -23.27 17.70
CA GLU A 495 -3.80 -22.76 16.68
C GLU A 495 -3.12 -22.54 15.32
N TYR A 496 -1.85 -22.12 15.32
CA TYR A 496 -1.04 -22.03 14.10
C TYR A 496 -0.80 -23.41 13.46
N ILE A 497 -0.43 -24.41 14.28
CA ILE A 497 -0.26 -25.79 13.81
C ILE A 497 -1.61 -26.33 13.29
N ASP A 498 -2.71 -26.03 13.98
CA ASP A 498 -4.05 -26.40 13.55
C ASP A 498 -4.37 -25.86 12.17
N THR A 499 -4.16 -24.56 11.97
CA THR A 499 -4.34 -23.89 10.69
C THR A 499 -3.48 -24.52 9.58
N ALA A 500 -2.24 -24.92 9.91
CA ALA A 500 -1.35 -25.55 8.93
C ALA A 500 -1.84 -26.94 8.48
N PHE A 501 -2.37 -27.75 9.40
CA PHE A 501 -2.95 -29.06 9.05
C PHE A 501 -4.31 -28.94 8.37
N GLU A 502 -5.16 -28.01 8.78
CA GLU A 502 -6.42 -27.70 8.08
C GLU A 502 -6.16 -27.29 6.63
N LEU A 503 -5.11 -26.49 6.39
CA LEU A 503 -4.68 -26.17 5.04
C LEU A 503 -4.22 -27.42 4.28
N ASN A 504 -3.46 -28.33 4.90
CA ASN A 504 -3.07 -29.59 4.25
C ASN A 504 -4.28 -30.38 3.77
N GLU A 505 -5.30 -30.53 4.63
CA GLU A 505 -6.53 -31.24 4.28
C GLU A 505 -7.30 -30.56 3.15
N ALA A 506 -7.32 -29.23 3.12
CA ALA A 506 -7.93 -28.47 2.02
C ALA A 506 -7.21 -28.69 0.69
N LEU A 507 -5.87 -28.70 0.70
CA LEU A 507 -5.05 -29.00 -0.48
C LEU A 507 -5.27 -30.45 -0.96
N ASP A 508 -5.39 -31.41 -0.04
CA ASP A 508 -5.71 -32.81 -0.35
C ASP A 508 -7.11 -32.94 -0.99
N LYS A 509 -8.11 -32.23 -0.46
CA LYS A 509 -9.46 -32.22 -1.04
C LYS A 509 -9.44 -31.66 -2.47
N ALA A 510 -8.74 -30.55 -2.71
CA ALA A 510 -8.66 -29.92 -4.03
C ALA A 510 -7.93 -30.81 -5.05
N THR A 511 -6.87 -31.50 -4.65
CA THR A 511 -6.06 -32.32 -5.56
C THR A 511 -6.64 -33.72 -5.82
N LYS A 512 -7.47 -34.26 -4.93
CA LYS A 512 -8.27 -35.47 -5.21
C LYS A 512 -9.22 -35.30 -6.40
N GLU A 513 -9.68 -34.08 -6.66
CA GLU A 513 -10.50 -33.76 -7.84
C GLU A 513 -9.73 -33.90 -9.17
N LEU A 514 -8.38 -33.96 -9.16
CA LEU A 514 -7.53 -34.06 -10.35
C LEU A 514 -7.16 -35.49 -10.79
N SER A 515 -7.60 -36.53 -10.07
CA SER A 515 -7.41 -37.97 -10.37
C SER A 515 -5.99 -38.54 -10.09
N ILE A 516 -5.97 -39.66 -9.34
CA ILE A 516 -4.85 -40.52 -8.89
C ILE A 516 -4.15 -40.03 -7.60
N GLU A 517 -3.95 -40.96 -6.65
CA GLU A 517 -3.29 -40.90 -5.33
C GLU A 517 -2.42 -39.65 -5.05
N ASN A 518 -3.07 -38.50 -4.88
CA ASN A 518 -2.38 -37.28 -4.50
C ASN A 518 -2.29 -37.25 -2.97
N ILE A 519 -1.06 -37.35 -2.48
CA ILE A 519 -0.72 -37.24 -1.06
C ILE A 519 -0.07 -35.87 -0.90
N SER A 520 -0.80 -34.87 -0.38
CA SER A 520 -0.14 -33.69 0.17
C SER A 520 0.68 -34.15 1.37
N ARG A 521 2.01 -34.00 1.27
CA ARG A 521 2.92 -34.27 2.38
C ARG A 521 3.27 -32.97 3.05
N ILE A 522 2.76 -32.80 4.27
CA ILE A 522 3.17 -31.74 5.18
C ILE A 522 4.45 -32.16 5.92
N ASN A 523 5.47 -31.33 5.87
CA ASN A 523 6.72 -31.50 6.61
C ASN A 523 6.97 -30.27 7.48
N SER A 524 7.20 -30.47 8.76
CA SER A 524 7.62 -29.40 9.66
C SER A 524 9.11 -29.06 9.45
N VAL A 525 9.42 -27.77 9.44
CA VAL A 525 10.78 -27.24 9.46
C VAL A 525 10.92 -26.39 10.72
N LYS A 526 11.66 -26.91 11.68
CA LYS A 526 11.91 -26.23 12.95
C LYS A 526 13.33 -25.70 13.01
N THR A 527 13.48 -24.48 13.51
CA THR A 527 14.78 -23.84 13.74
C THR A 527 14.77 -23.20 15.12
N ALA A 528 15.91 -23.21 15.81
CA ALA A 528 16.05 -22.56 17.11
C ALA A 528 17.31 -21.70 17.16
N CYS A 529 17.25 -20.66 17.97
CA CYS A 529 18.37 -19.80 18.24
C CYS A 529 18.42 -19.38 19.72
N ILE A 530 19.64 -19.26 20.22
CA ILE A 530 19.99 -18.80 21.56
C ILE A 530 20.69 -17.46 21.40
N PHE A 531 20.14 -16.43 22.01
CA PHE A 531 20.72 -15.08 22.07
C PHE A 531 21.35 -14.86 23.42
N ILE A 532 22.63 -14.51 23.43
CA ILE A 532 23.42 -14.26 24.62
C ILE A 532 23.65 -12.75 24.76
N ASN A 533 23.31 -12.21 25.93
CA ASN A 533 23.62 -10.84 26.28
C ASN A 533 25.12 -10.67 26.60
N LEU A 534 25.87 -10.04 25.72
CA LEU A 534 27.27 -9.68 25.90
C LEU A 534 27.51 -8.77 27.11
N ASN A 535 26.52 -7.96 27.52
CA ASN A 535 26.63 -7.15 28.74
C ASN A 535 26.57 -8.00 30.01
N LYS A 536 25.95 -9.17 29.94
CA LYS A 536 25.81 -10.14 31.04
C LYS A 536 26.57 -11.43 30.78
N VAL A 537 27.50 -11.46 29.81
CA VAL A 537 28.18 -12.70 29.41
C VAL A 537 28.99 -13.33 30.53
N ASN A 538 29.53 -12.53 31.46
CA ASN A 538 30.22 -13.04 32.64
C ASN A 538 29.30 -13.89 33.52
N GLU A 539 28.01 -13.55 33.62
CA GLU A 539 27.03 -14.36 34.35
C GLU A 539 26.90 -15.74 33.71
N ILE A 540 26.84 -15.81 32.38
CA ILE A 540 26.75 -17.07 31.64
C ILE A 540 28.05 -17.87 31.75
N ILE A 541 29.20 -17.23 31.58
CA ILE A 541 30.50 -17.87 31.72
C ILE A 541 30.61 -18.55 33.09
N ASN A 542 30.20 -17.85 34.14
CA ASN A 542 30.22 -18.38 35.51
C ASN A 542 29.15 -19.47 35.72
N MET A 543 27.92 -19.23 35.28
CA MET A 543 26.77 -20.15 35.41
C MET A 543 27.05 -21.49 34.73
N LEU A 544 27.54 -21.46 33.49
CA LEU A 544 27.82 -22.66 32.69
C LEU A 544 29.25 -23.18 32.87
N LYS A 545 30.08 -22.48 33.65
CA LYS A 545 31.53 -22.77 33.81
C LYS A 545 32.22 -22.91 32.46
N LEU A 546 32.09 -21.90 31.60
CA LEU A 546 32.63 -21.91 30.24
C LEU A 546 34.15 -21.74 30.24
N ASN A 547 34.84 -22.36 29.28
CA ASN A 547 36.30 -22.32 29.20
C ASN A 547 36.79 -21.09 28.40
N CYS A 548 36.31 -19.91 28.76
CA CYS A 548 36.61 -18.65 28.08
C CYS A 548 36.49 -17.45 29.02
N THR A 549 37.05 -16.32 28.60
CA THR A 549 36.80 -14.99 29.17
C THR A 549 35.80 -14.23 28.32
N LYS A 550 35.31 -13.09 28.81
CA LYS A 550 34.45 -12.17 28.05
C LYS A 550 35.03 -11.81 26.68
N ASP A 551 36.32 -11.50 26.61
CA ASP A 551 36.98 -11.03 25.39
C ASP A 551 37.14 -12.17 24.37
N THR A 552 37.37 -13.39 24.85
CA THR A 552 37.52 -14.60 24.01
C THR A 552 36.21 -15.33 23.76
N PHE A 553 35.07 -14.80 24.22
CA PHE A 553 33.82 -15.53 24.24
C PHE A 553 33.37 -15.93 22.83
N ASN A 554 33.35 -14.97 21.90
CA ASN A 554 32.91 -15.18 20.52
C ASN A 554 33.76 -16.23 19.80
N ASP A 555 35.09 -16.18 19.98
CA ASP A 555 36.02 -17.12 19.35
C ASP A 555 35.86 -18.55 19.88
N LYS A 556 35.34 -18.70 21.11
CA LYS A 556 35.18 -19.98 21.80
C LYS A 556 33.72 -20.44 21.89
N ILE A 557 32.79 -19.83 21.14
CA ILE A 557 31.38 -20.26 21.12
C ILE A 557 31.28 -21.73 20.71
N ASP A 558 31.98 -22.13 19.65
CA ASP A 558 31.93 -23.50 19.14
C ASP A 558 32.50 -24.51 20.14
N GLU A 559 33.60 -24.18 20.82
CA GLU A 559 34.17 -25.01 21.91
C GLU A 559 33.19 -25.19 23.07
N ASN A 560 32.38 -24.17 23.35
CA ASN A 560 31.42 -24.15 24.46
C ASN A 560 29.98 -24.47 24.04
N LYS A 561 29.75 -24.80 22.76
CA LYS A 561 28.40 -24.94 22.18
C LYS A 561 27.54 -25.94 22.94
N ASN A 562 28.12 -27.08 23.36
CA ASN A 562 27.44 -28.10 24.15
C ASN A 562 26.87 -27.56 25.47
N LYS A 563 27.67 -26.76 26.20
CA LYS A 563 27.25 -26.20 27.50
C LYS A 563 26.14 -25.16 27.31
N ILE A 564 26.24 -24.34 26.27
CA ILE A 564 25.23 -23.32 25.95
C ILE A 564 23.94 -23.98 25.46
N TYR A 565 24.05 -25.02 24.63
CA TYR A 565 22.91 -25.79 24.11
C TYR A 565 22.08 -26.45 25.21
N ASN A 566 22.67 -26.84 26.34
CA ASN A 566 21.92 -27.40 27.46
C ASN A 566 20.86 -26.43 28.02
N LEU A 567 21.05 -25.11 27.92
CA LEU A 567 20.02 -24.13 28.28
C LEU A 567 18.75 -24.29 27.44
N TYR A 568 18.91 -24.57 26.14
CA TYR A 568 17.79 -24.84 25.25
C TYR A 568 17.08 -26.15 25.62
N VAL A 569 17.84 -27.20 25.88
CA VAL A 569 17.30 -28.51 26.27
C VAL A 569 16.51 -28.41 27.58
N GLU A 570 17.07 -27.76 28.59
CA GLU A 570 16.41 -27.56 29.89
C GLU A 570 15.11 -26.75 29.76
N GLN A 571 15.13 -25.66 28.98
CA GLN A 571 13.92 -24.88 28.70
C GLN A 571 12.85 -25.72 28.02
N LYS A 572 13.20 -26.53 27.01
CA LYS A 572 12.25 -27.42 26.33
C LYS A 572 11.69 -28.49 27.25
N ILE A 573 12.52 -29.14 28.08
CA ILE A 573 12.05 -30.14 29.04
C ILE A 573 11.05 -29.53 30.03
N ASN A 574 11.31 -28.32 30.51
CA ASN A 574 10.39 -27.62 31.40
C ASN A 574 9.07 -27.26 30.70
N GLU A 575 9.13 -26.80 29.45
CA GLU A 575 7.94 -26.55 28.62
C GLU A 575 7.14 -27.84 28.41
N HIS A 576 7.80 -28.96 28.09
CA HIS A 576 7.15 -30.25 27.90
C HIS A 576 6.45 -30.72 29.18
N ARG A 577 7.10 -30.58 30.35
CA ARG A 577 6.50 -30.94 31.63
C ARG A 577 5.22 -30.16 31.90
N LYS A 578 5.24 -28.85 31.65
CA LYS A 578 4.06 -27.99 31.79
C LYS A 578 2.88 -28.51 30.96
N TYR A 579 3.09 -28.83 29.68
CA TYR A 579 2.01 -29.35 28.82
C TYR A 579 1.61 -30.77 29.16
N PHE A 580 2.54 -31.62 29.61
CA PHE A 580 2.20 -32.96 30.07
C PHE A 580 1.26 -32.93 31.28
N GLU A 581 1.43 -31.94 32.18
CA GLU A 581 0.60 -31.74 33.37
C GLU A 581 -0.72 -31.02 33.07
N GLU A 582 -0.70 -29.99 32.22
CA GLU A 582 -1.86 -29.11 31.96
C GLU A 582 -2.75 -29.58 30.80
N ASP A 583 -2.19 -30.22 29.75
CA ASP A 583 -2.89 -30.57 28.51
C ASP A 583 -2.26 -31.80 27.82
N ILE A 584 -2.42 -32.97 28.45
CA ILE A 584 -1.81 -34.23 28.02
C ILE A 584 -2.26 -34.67 26.62
N GLU A 585 -3.44 -34.25 26.17
CA GLU A 585 -3.98 -34.60 24.85
C GLU A 585 -3.14 -33.95 23.74
N LYS A 586 -2.78 -32.66 23.87
CA LYS A 586 -1.85 -32.01 22.93
C LYS A 586 -0.48 -32.65 22.92
N PHE A 587 0.00 -33.12 24.07
CA PHE A 587 1.31 -33.79 24.13
C PHE A 587 1.31 -35.14 23.39
N LYS A 588 0.17 -35.85 23.36
CA LYS A 588 0.03 -37.16 22.71
C LYS A 588 -0.36 -37.09 21.24
N ASP A 589 -0.97 -35.99 20.80
CA ASP A 589 -1.41 -35.84 19.42
C ASP A 589 -0.19 -35.70 18.46
N PRO A 590 -0.01 -36.63 17.50
CA PRO A 590 1.12 -36.63 16.57
C PRO A 590 1.27 -35.33 15.77
N LYS A 591 0.19 -34.59 15.58
CA LYS A 591 0.16 -33.28 14.91
C LYS A 591 1.15 -32.28 15.53
N TYR A 592 1.28 -32.30 16.84
CA TYR A 592 2.11 -31.36 17.59
C TYR A 592 3.51 -31.88 17.89
N ASN A 593 3.88 -33.08 17.43
CA ASN A 593 5.22 -33.66 17.65
C ASN A 593 6.34 -32.69 17.28
N SER A 594 6.19 -31.95 16.18
CA SER A 594 7.18 -30.96 15.74
C SER A 594 7.38 -29.81 16.75
N PHE A 595 6.35 -29.42 17.49
CA PHE A 595 6.46 -28.41 18.55
C PHE A 595 7.31 -28.92 19.73
N PHE A 596 7.07 -30.18 20.14
CA PHE A 596 7.78 -30.83 21.23
C PHE A 596 9.14 -31.44 20.84
N GLU A 597 9.51 -31.43 19.56
CA GLU A 597 10.81 -31.92 19.13
C GLU A 597 11.95 -31.08 19.72
N ILE A 598 12.90 -31.72 20.40
CA ILE A 598 14.16 -31.08 20.82
C ILE A 598 15.11 -31.15 19.64
N LEU A 599 15.46 -30.00 19.07
CA LEU A 599 16.36 -29.93 17.93
C LEU A 599 17.77 -30.37 18.30
N PRO A 600 18.48 -31.12 17.44
CA PRO A 600 19.87 -31.48 17.69
C PRO A 600 20.76 -30.22 17.75
N ILE A 601 21.87 -30.31 18.47
CA ILE A 601 22.79 -29.18 18.71
C ILE A 601 23.23 -28.45 17.44
N ASP A 602 23.42 -29.17 16.33
CA ASP A 602 23.84 -28.59 15.05
C ASP A 602 22.75 -27.73 14.40
N SER A 603 21.49 -27.96 14.76
CA SER A 603 20.33 -27.20 14.28
C SER A 603 20.03 -25.96 15.14
N VAL A 604 20.67 -25.83 16.30
CA VAL A 604 20.51 -24.67 17.20
C VAL A 604 21.64 -23.68 16.99
N LYS A 605 21.26 -22.44 16.69
CA LYS A 605 22.22 -21.35 16.44
C LYS A 605 22.45 -20.52 17.69
N ILE A 606 23.69 -20.11 17.94
CA ILE A 606 24.02 -19.24 19.06
C ILE A 606 24.46 -17.88 18.50
N TYR A 607 23.91 -16.81 19.05
CA TYR A 607 24.20 -15.44 18.67
C TYR A 607 24.52 -14.62 19.91
N THR A 608 25.44 -13.66 19.80
CA THR A 608 25.84 -12.76 20.89
C THR A 608 25.40 -11.32 20.61
N ARG A 609 24.96 -10.57 21.64
CA ARG A 609 24.39 -9.21 21.52
C ARG A 609 24.58 -8.33 22.74
N ASN A 610 24.78 -7.02 22.54
CA ASN A 610 24.66 -6.03 23.60
C ASN A 610 23.20 -5.51 23.68
N PHE A 611 22.44 -5.85 24.73
CA PHE A 611 21.04 -5.37 24.88
C PHE A 611 20.89 -3.95 25.48
N ASN A 612 21.94 -3.12 25.48
CA ASN A 612 21.99 -1.91 26.31
C ASN A 612 21.29 -0.65 25.76
N GLU A 613 20.64 -0.64 24.59
CA GLU A 613 20.27 0.65 24.00
C GLU A 613 18.78 1.03 23.86
N LEU A 614 17.77 0.15 23.71
CA LEU A 614 16.48 0.67 23.17
C LEU A 614 15.16 -0.06 23.50
N ASP A 615 15.03 -0.83 24.58
CA ASP A 615 13.69 -1.30 25.04
C ASP A 615 13.43 -0.84 26.47
N ASP A 616 12.79 0.32 26.62
CA ASP A 616 12.55 1.00 27.91
C ASP A 616 11.67 0.19 28.90
N ASN A 617 11.23 -1.02 28.55
CA ASN A 617 10.27 -1.80 29.36
C ASN A 617 10.63 -3.28 29.58
N LEU A 618 11.79 -3.78 29.13
CA LEU A 618 12.19 -5.17 29.37
C LEU A 618 13.62 -5.23 29.94
N ILE A 619 13.74 -5.73 31.17
CA ILE A 619 15.03 -6.08 31.77
C ILE A 619 15.68 -7.12 30.84
N PRO A 620 16.86 -6.87 30.24
CA PRO A 620 17.43 -7.83 29.31
C PRO A 620 17.82 -9.11 30.05
N GLU A 621 17.16 -10.22 29.75
CA GLU A 621 17.59 -11.55 30.19
C GLU A 621 19.02 -11.82 29.70
N SER A 622 19.78 -12.57 30.48
CA SER A 622 21.16 -12.94 30.12
C SER A 622 21.16 -13.83 28.88
N VAL A 623 20.10 -14.64 28.71
CA VAL A 623 19.87 -15.53 27.57
C VAL A 623 18.42 -15.43 27.09
N MET A 624 18.20 -15.33 25.79
CA MET A 624 16.87 -15.43 25.17
C MET A 624 16.86 -16.56 24.15
N ILE A 625 15.93 -17.51 24.27
CA ILE A 625 15.78 -18.63 23.35
C ILE A 625 14.56 -18.40 22.47
N SER A 626 14.71 -18.57 21.16
CA SER A 626 13.64 -18.38 20.19
C SER A 626 13.57 -19.54 19.21
N GLU A 627 12.39 -20.13 19.08
CA GLU A 627 12.07 -21.16 18.09
C GLU A 627 11.19 -20.59 16.98
N ASN A 628 11.45 -21.03 15.74
CA ASN A 628 10.61 -20.79 14.60
C ASN A 628 10.21 -22.12 13.96
N LEU A 629 8.91 -22.29 13.72
CA LEU A 629 8.30 -23.48 13.15
C LEU A 629 7.56 -23.09 11.87
N LYS A 630 7.92 -23.74 10.76
CA LYS A 630 7.28 -23.59 9.46
C LYS A 630 6.75 -24.94 8.99
N PHE A 631 5.77 -24.95 8.11
CA PHE A 631 5.34 -26.17 7.43
C PHE A 631 5.52 -26.03 5.93
N LYS A 632 6.11 -27.05 5.32
CA LYS A 632 6.29 -27.16 3.88
C LYS A 632 5.37 -28.22 3.32
N TYR A 633 4.70 -27.90 2.23
CA TYR A 633 3.78 -28.81 1.56
C TYR A 633 4.35 -29.22 0.21
N ASN A 634 4.46 -30.52 0.01
CA ASN A 634 4.74 -31.11 -1.30
C ASN A 634 3.46 -31.75 -1.80
N VAL A 635 2.87 -31.16 -2.84
CA VAL A 635 1.60 -31.58 -3.39
C VAL A 635 1.84 -32.15 -4.79
N THR A 636 1.49 -33.42 -4.98
CA THR A 636 1.60 -34.07 -6.30
C THR A 636 0.74 -33.34 -7.33
N GLY A 637 1.27 -33.17 -8.55
CA GLY A 637 0.58 -32.45 -9.63
C GLY A 637 0.69 -30.93 -9.58
N ILE A 638 1.35 -30.36 -8.57
CA ILE A 638 1.61 -28.92 -8.44
C ILE A 638 3.07 -28.63 -8.73
N LYS A 639 3.32 -27.55 -9.47
CA LYS A 639 4.66 -27.18 -9.97
C LYS A 639 5.54 -26.47 -8.93
N ARG A 640 4.95 -26.02 -7.81
CA ARG A 640 5.59 -25.17 -6.81
C ARG A 640 5.30 -25.69 -5.41
N SER A 641 6.31 -25.63 -4.53
CA SER A 641 6.16 -25.97 -3.12
C SER A 641 5.50 -24.82 -2.36
N PHE A 642 4.75 -25.16 -1.31
CA PHE A 642 4.17 -24.19 -0.39
C PHE A 642 4.96 -24.14 0.92
N GLU A 643 5.11 -22.95 1.49
CA GLU A 643 5.64 -22.74 2.84
C GLU A 643 4.66 -21.87 3.63
N ILE A 644 4.13 -22.38 4.75
CA ILE A 644 3.38 -21.58 5.72
C ILE A 644 4.30 -21.22 6.90
N PHE A 645 4.21 -19.97 7.35
CA PHE A 645 4.92 -19.48 8.51
C PHE A 645 4.07 -18.54 9.36
N GLN A 646 4.27 -18.60 10.68
CA GLN A 646 3.59 -17.74 11.63
C GLN A 646 4.19 -16.32 11.60
N ILE A 647 3.33 -15.29 11.59
CA ILE A 647 3.74 -13.90 11.74
C ILE A 647 3.60 -13.42 13.19
N LYS A 648 4.37 -12.40 13.57
CA LYS A 648 4.44 -11.91 14.96
C LYS A 648 3.22 -11.09 15.39
N TYR A 649 2.45 -10.55 14.46
CA TYR A 649 1.32 -9.66 14.76
C TYR A 649 0.09 -10.08 13.97
N SER A 650 -1.10 -9.78 14.48
CA SER A 650 -2.38 -10.16 13.87
C SER A 650 -2.60 -9.59 12.46
N ASN A 651 -2.02 -8.44 12.15
CA ASN A 651 -2.16 -7.78 10.85
C ASN A 651 -1.05 -8.22 9.88
N PHE A 652 -1.41 -8.69 8.69
CA PHE A 652 -0.47 -9.14 7.66
C PHE A 652 0.50 -8.06 7.19
N PHE A 653 0.07 -6.79 7.09
CA PHE A 653 0.95 -5.68 6.68
C PHE A 653 2.11 -5.41 7.66
N SER A 654 1.97 -5.81 8.92
CA SER A 654 3.06 -5.76 9.90
C SER A 654 4.33 -6.50 9.42
N THR A 655 4.12 -7.52 8.58
CA THR A 655 5.14 -8.36 7.94
C THR A 655 5.35 -7.95 6.48
N VAL A 656 4.30 -7.79 5.69
CA VAL A 656 4.40 -7.50 4.25
C VAL A 656 5.20 -6.23 3.97
N HIS A 657 5.01 -5.17 4.77
CA HIS A 657 5.75 -3.93 4.57
C HIS A 657 7.28 -4.10 4.79
N LYS A 658 7.70 -5.14 5.53
CA LYS A 658 9.10 -5.47 5.81
C LYS A 658 9.75 -6.31 4.72
N PHE A 659 8.98 -6.83 3.76
CA PHE A 659 9.55 -7.60 2.68
C PHE A 659 10.55 -6.78 1.88
N HIS A 660 11.60 -7.48 1.44
CA HIS A 660 12.88 -6.88 1.10
C HIS A 660 12.79 -5.95 -0.10
N LEU A 661 11.89 -6.24 -1.04
CA LEU A 661 11.71 -5.46 -2.26
C LEU A 661 10.25 -5.02 -2.43
N PRO A 662 10.00 -3.78 -2.90
CA PRO A 662 8.67 -3.28 -3.19
C PRO A 662 7.79 -4.21 -4.02
N CYS A 663 8.32 -4.88 -5.05
CA CYS A 663 7.57 -5.76 -5.94
C CYS A 663 6.89 -6.97 -5.27
N VAL A 664 7.14 -7.23 -3.99
CA VAL A 664 6.48 -8.28 -3.21
C VAL A 664 5.67 -7.74 -2.02
N ARG A 665 5.48 -6.41 -1.92
CA ARG A 665 4.77 -5.78 -0.79
C ARG A 665 3.25 -5.69 -1.04
N ALA A 666 2.64 -6.84 -1.28
CA ALA A 666 1.20 -7.04 -1.37
C ALA A 666 0.84 -8.43 -0.81
N TYR A 667 -0.43 -8.68 -0.51
CA TYR A 667 -0.89 -10.02 -0.17
C TYR A 667 -2.29 -10.31 -0.69
N TYR A 668 -2.60 -11.60 -0.87
CA TYR A 668 -3.90 -12.10 -1.27
C TYR A 668 -4.54 -12.90 -0.14
N ASP A 669 -5.78 -12.61 0.21
CA ASP A 669 -6.52 -13.23 1.33
C ASP A 669 -7.74 -14.06 0.88
N ASN A 670 -7.74 -14.53 -0.36
CA ASN A 670 -8.88 -15.15 -1.06
C ASN A 670 -9.94 -14.17 -1.59
N THR A 671 -10.14 -13.03 -0.93
CA THR A 671 -11.14 -12.04 -1.34
C THR A 671 -10.56 -11.03 -2.32
N ASN A 672 -9.38 -10.48 -2.02
CA ASN A 672 -8.73 -9.47 -2.84
C ASN A 672 -7.21 -9.54 -2.71
N VAL A 673 -6.50 -8.78 -3.57
CA VAL A 673 -5.09 -8.48 -3.39
C VAL A 673 -4.98 -7.07 -2.82
N PHE A 674 -4.35 -6.94 -1.65
CA PHE A 674 -4.11 -5.65 -1.01
C PHE A 674 -2.68 -5.22 -1.26
N ILE A 675 -2.51 -4.03 -1.83
CA ILE A 675 -1.28 -3.60 -2.48
C ILE A 675 -0.83 -2.27 -1.89
N LEU A 676 0.45 -2.20 -1.48
CA LEU A 676 1.05 -0.95 -1.01
C LEU A 676 1.52 -0.07 -2.19
N PRO A 677 1.57 1.28 -2.02
CA PRO A 677 2.02 2.20 -3.05
C PRO A 677 3.39 1.86 -3.65
N SER A 678 4.34 1.39 -2.83
CA SER A 678 5.65 0.95 -3.30
C SER A 678 5.58 -0.29 -4.21
N CYS A 679 4.64 -1.21 -3.96
CA CYS A 679 4.41 -2.36 -4.83
C CYS A 679 3.77 -1.94 -6.16
N ILE A 680 2.78 -1.04 -6.14
CA ILE A 680 2.19 -0.48 -7.37
C ILE A 680 3.27 0.26 -8.18
N THR A 681 4.12 1.03 -7.51
CA THR A 681 5.29 1.68 -8.14
C THR A 681 6.14 0.66 -8.90
N ALA A 682 6.47 -0.48 -8.26
CA ALA A 682 7.24 -1.54 -8.90
C ALA A 682 6.48 -2.19 -10.07
N CYS A 683 5.16 -2.32 -10.02
CA CYS A 683 4.36 -2.82 -11.14
C CYS A 683 4.27 -1.82 -12.32
N MET A 684 4.23 -0.52 -12.02
CA MET A 684 4.14 0.57 -12.99
C MET A 684 5.47 0.89 -13.69
N THR A 685 6.60 0.49 -13.08
CA THR A 685 7.95 0.89 -13.52
C THR A 685 8.95 -0.26 -13.60
N LEU A 686 8.59 -1.48 -13.17
CA LEU A 686 9.53 -2.58 -12.88
C LEU A 686 10.74 -2.14 -12.05
N THR A 687 10.57 -1.14 -11.18
CA THR A 687 11.66 -0.60 -10.36
C THR A 687 11.36 -0.72 -8.88
N ASN A 688 12.27 -1.37 -8.16
CA ASN A 688 12.35 -1.36 -6.72
C ASN A 688 13.08 -0.08 -6.28
N ILE A 689 12.31 0.96 -5.95
CA ILE A 689 12.81 2.30 -5.57
C ILE A 689 13.63 2.30 -4.28
N GLU A 690 13.44 1.28 -3.45
CA GLU A 690 14.17 1.03 -2.21
C GLU A 690 14.28 -0.48 -1.99
N TYR A 691 15.04 -0.87 -0.97
CA TYR A 691 15.00 -2.22 -0.43
C TYR A 691 15.07 -2.17 1.10
N LYS A 692 14.50 -3.18 1.74
CA LYS A 692 14.49 -3.39 3.18
C LYS A 692 15.33 -4.61 3.54
N TYR A 693 15.54 -4.77 4.85
CA TYR A 693 16.37 -5.82 5.42
C TYR A 693 15.92 -7.22 5.02
N PHE A 694 16.89 -8.07 4.70
CA PHE A 694 16.70 -9.46 4.26
C PHE A 694 16.56 -10.43 5.44
N ALA A 695 15.46 -10.48 6.18
CA ALA A 695 15.31 -11.49 7.25
C ALA A 695 15.33 -12.94 6.68
N GLY A 696 16.52 -13.50 6.44
CA GLY A 696 16.74 -14.78 5.77
C GLY A 696 18.22 -15.11 5.65
N THR A 697 18.54 -16.32 5.17
CA THR A 697 19.92 -16.80 4.97
C THR A 697 20.58 -16.28 3.70
N LYS A 698 19.83 -15.57 2.84
CA LYS A 698 20.29 -15.15 1.51
C LYS A 698 20.81 -13.72 1.55
N ASP A 699 21.95 -13.54 0.89
CA ASP A 699 22.65 -12.27 0.76
C ASP A 699 21.80 -11.19 0.05
N PRO A 700 21.87 -9.90 0.47
CA PRO A 700 21.18 -8.81 -0.21
C PRO A 700 21.43 -8.75 -1.72
N ILE A 701 22.69 -8.93 -2.14
CA ILE A 701 23.11 -8.89 -3.55
C ILE A 701 22.56 -10.10 -4.30
N GLU A 702 22.51 -11.28 -3.68
CA GLU A 702 21.89 -12.48 -4.29
C GLU A 702 20.41 -12.23 -4.58
N VAL A 703 19.67 -11.61 -3.66
CA VAL A 703 18.24 -11.33 -3.87
C VAL A 703 18.05 -10.21 -4.91
N ILE A 704 18.85 -9.15 -4.88
CA ILE A 704 18.81 -8.11 -5.92
C ILE A 704 19.08 -8.73 -7.30
N ASN A 705 20.13 -9.55 -7.44
CA ASN A 705 20.43 -10.25 -8.68
C ASN A 705 19.30 -11.21 -9.10
N LYS A 706 18.66 -11.90 -8.15
CA LYS A 706 17.49 -12.77 -8.41
C LYS A 706 16.35 -11.99 -9.05
N TYR A 707 15.98 -10.84 -8.50
CA TYR A 707 14.89 -10.01 -9.05
C TYR A 707 15.31 -9.24 -10.30
N ARG A 708 16.59 -8.93 -10.44
CA ARG A 708 17.14 -8.41 -11.69
C ARG A 708 17.01 -9.41 -12.83
N ARG A 709 17.33 -10.70 -12.61
CA ARG A 709 17.05 -11.78 -13.59
C ARG A 709 15.57 -11.90 -13.96
N ARG A 710 14.66 -11.45 -13.09
CA ARG A 710 13.21 -11.37 -13.32
C ARG A 710 12.77 -10.04 -13.96
N GLY A 711 13.73 -9.21 -14.38
CA GLY A 711 13.50 -7.97 -15.13
C GLY A 711 13.34 -6.72 -14.28
N PHE A 712 13.40 -6.82 -12.95
CA PHE A 712 13.27 -5.65 -12.07
C PHE A 712 14.59 -4.87 -11.93
N THR A 713 14.48 -3.56 -11.89
CA THR A 713 15.56 -2.64 -11.50
C THR A 713 15.60 -2.48 -9.97
N THR A 714 16.79 -2.29 -9.40
CA THR A 714 16.94 -1.82 -8.01
C THR A 714 17.85 -0.59 -7.99
N ILE A 715 17.45 0.46 -7.27
CA ILE A 715 18.23 1.70 -7.16
C ILE A 715 19.27 1.58 -6.04
N LEU A 716 20.54 1.65 -6.43
CA LEU A 716 21.73 1.54 -5.56
C LEU A 716 22.57 2.82 -5.55
N ASN A 717 23.22 3.10 -4.43
CA ASN A 717 24.23 4.15 -4.31
C ASN A 717 25.64 3.66 -4.73
N ASP A 718 26.61 4.56 -4.73
CA ASP A 718 27.99 4.27 -5.14
C ASP A 718 28.66 3.16 -4.31
N LYS A 719 28.47 3.17 -2.97
CA LYS A 719 29.05 2.17 -2.06
C LYS A 719 28.49 0.78 -2.33
N GLU A 720 27.18 0.68 -2.49
CA GLU A 720 26.46 -0.55 -2.83
C GLU A 720 26.90 -1.08 -4.20
N ARG A 721 27.05 -0.20 -5.20
CA ARG A 721 27.54 -0.60 -6.53
C ARG A 721 28.96 -1.19 -6.47
N ILE A 722 29.87 -0.60 -5.70
CA ILE A 722 31.23 -1.14 -5.51
C ILE A 722 31.18 -2.55 -4.91
N LYS A 723 30.37 -2.76 -3.87
CA LYS A 723 30.22 -4.08 -3.23
C LYS A 723 29.58 -5.10 -4.16
N MET A 724 28.59 -4.68 -4.95
CA MET A 724 27.95 -5.53 -5.96
C MET A 724 28.92 -5.95 -7.06
N ILE A 725 29.81 -5.05 -7.53
CA ILE A 725 30.87 -5.39 -8.48
C ILE A 725 31.75 -6.51 -7.91
N LYS A 726 32.26 -6.32 -6.69
CA LYS A 726 33.18 -7.28 -6.06
C LYS A 726 32.49 -8.63 -5.89
N TYR A 727 31.28 -8.64 -5.34
CA TYR A 727 30.48 -9.86 -5.19
C TYR A 727 30.24 -10.57 -6.52
N SER A 728 29.81 -9.83 -7.56
CA SER A 728 29.54 -10.41 -8.87
C SER A 728 30.81 -10.84 -9.62
N HIS A 729 31.98 -10.33 -9.29
CA HIS A 729 33.26 -10.81 -9.82
C HIS A 729 33.72 -12.09 -9.12
N ASP A 730 33.61 -12.15 -7.81
CA ASP A 730 34.17 -13.23 -6.99
C ASP A 730 33.29 -14.50 -6.99
N ILE A 731 31.97 -14.33 -7.16
CA ILE A 731 31.01 -15.44 -7.24
C ILE A 731 30.84 -15.89 -8.69
N GLU A 732 31.33 -17.09 -8.99
CA GLU A 732 31.38 -17.70 -10.32
C GLU A 732 30.07 -17.62 -11.10
N LYS A 733 28.94 -17.98 -10.47
CA LYS A 733 27.60 -17.86 -11.07
C LYS A 733 27.33 -16.47 -11.65
N TRP A 734 27.65 -15.42 -10.89
CA TRP A 734 27.38 -14.04 -11.30
C TRP A 734 28.44 -13.51 -12.25
N ARG A 735 29.69 -13.89 -12.03
CA ARG A 735 30.82 -13.54 -12.90
C ARG A 735 30.57 -13.98 -14.32
N ASP A 736 30.06 -15.19 -14.49
CA ASP A 736 29.82 -15.78 -15.80
C ASP A 736 28.56 -15.22 -16.47
N LEU A 737 27.50 -14.96 -15.69
CA LEU A 737 26.27 -14.34 -16.21
C LEU A 737 26.49 -12.88 -16.65
N TYR A 738 27.31 -12.13 -15.92
CA TYR A 738 27.65 -10.74 -16.24
C TYR A 738 28.90 -10.57 -17.11
N GLU A 739 29.64 -11.66 -17.34
CA GLU A 739 30.90 -11.67 -18.10
C GLU A 739 31.99 -10.75 -17.51
N ILE A 740 32.06 -10.63 -16.19
CA ILE A 740 33.01 -9.76 -15.48
C ILE A 740 34.32 -10.52 -15.25
N LYS A 741 35.14 -10.64 -16.30
CA LYS A 741 36.44 -11.33 -16.22
C LYS A 741 37.53 -10.51 -15.49
N THR A 742 37.39 -9.18 -15.48
CA THR A 742 38.33 -8.26 -14.83
C THR A 742 37.58 -7.05 -14.26
N LEU A 743 38.11 -6.47 -13.18
CA LEU A 743 37.56 -5.27 -12.51
C LEU A 743 37.86 -3.95 -13.24
N SER A 744 37.96 -3.97 -14.58
CA SER A 744 38.15 -2.75 -15.36
C SER A 744 36.82 -1.98 -15.50
N LYS A 745 36.89 -0.64 -15.58
CA LYS A 745 35.72 0.24 -15.72
C LYS A 745 34.74 -0.21 -16.81
N ASN A 746 35.27 -0.59 -17.99
CA ASN A 746 34.45 -1.04 -19.12
C ASN A 746 33.70 -2.35 -18.84
N ASN A 747 34.23 -3.24 -17.99
CA ASN A 747 33.56 -4.47 -17.62
C ASN A 747 32.57 -4.26 -16.47
N THR A 748 32.89 -3.38 -15.52
CA THR A 748 32.00 -3.07 -14.39
C THR A 748 30.82 -2.21 -14.80
N ASP A 749 30.96 -1.31 -15.78
CA ASP A 749 29.85 -0.49 -16.28
C ASP A 749 28.75 -1.33 -16.95
N LYS A 750 29.11 -2.49 -17.53
CA LYS A 750 28.12 -3.45 -18.10
C LYS A 750 27.17 -3.98 -17.03
N LEU A 751 27.62 -4.05 -15.77
CA LEU A 751 26.78 -4.46 -14.64
C LEU A 751 25.70 -3.42 -14.36
N PHE A 752 25.88 -2.16 -14.74
CA PHE A 752 25.00 -1.07 -14.29
C PHE A 752 24.29 -0.30 -15.41
N LYS A 753 24.24 -0.87 -16.61
CA LYS A 753 23.43 -0.34 -17.71
C LYS A 753 22.14 -1.15 -17.86
N PRO A 754 21.09 -0.55 -18.44
CA PRO A 754 19.95 -1.32 -18.91
C PRO A 754 20.42 -2.47 -19.82
N LEU A 755 19.86 -3.66 -19.61
CA LEU A 755 20.29 -4.87 -20.31
C LEU A 755 19.32 -5.20 -21.45
N ASP A 756 19.87 -5.66 -22.57
CA ASP A 756 19.09 -6.18 -23.70
C ASP A 756 18.37 -7.48 -23.30
N LEU A 757 17.19 -7.73 -23.91
CA LEU A 757 16.39 -8.93 -23.67
C LEU A 757 17.17 -10.24 -23.89
N ASN A 758 18.13 -10.24 -24.81
CA ASN A 758 18.93 -11.40 -25.15
C ASN A 758 20.09 -11.67 -24.20
N ASN A 759 20.34 -10.79 -23.23
CA ASN A 759 21.43 -10.92 -22.26
C ASN A 759 21.34 -12.27 -21.52
N LYS A 760 22.49 -12.88 -21.22
CA LYS A 760 22.61 -14.17 -20.52
C LYS A 760 21.89 -14.18 -19.17
N LEU A 761 21.84 -13.03 -18.48
CA LEU A 761 21.13 -12.87 -17.22
C LEU A 761 19.65 -13.28 -17.32
N PHE A 762 19.03 -13.03 -18.48
CA PHE A 762 17.62 -13.30 -18.77
C PHE A 762 17.38 -14.63 -19.47
N LYS A 763 18.37 -15.52 -19.50
CA LYS A 763 18.25 -16.89 -20.04
C LYS A 763 18.64 -17.92 -18.97
N PRO A 764 17.96 -17.89 -17.81
CA PRO A 764 18.33 -18.70 -16.66
C PRO A 764 18.38 -20.20 -16.97
N ALA A 765 17.43 -20.75 -17.73
CA ALA A 765 17.36 -22.18 -18.02
C ALA A 765 18.51 -22.68 -18.92
N LYS A 766 19.00 -21.84 -19.83
CA LYS A 766 20.08 -22.20 -20.77
C LYS A 766 21.47 -22.23 -20.11
N ASN A 767 21.62 -21.60 -18.95
CA ASN A 767 22.90 -21.43 -18.26
C ASN A 767 23.04 -22.33 -17.02
N ILE A 768 22.13 -23.28 -16.79
CA ILE A 768 22.24 -24.27 -15.71
C ILE A 768 23.09 -25.45 -16.22
N SER A 769 24.37 -25.48 -15.83
CA SER A 769 25.28 -26.61 -16.02
C SER A 769 25.10 -27.76 -15.00
N HIS A 770 23.94 -27.84 -14.35
CA HIS A 770 23.58 -28.94 -13.43
C HIS A 770 22.41 -29.77 -13.98
N PRO A 771 22.65 -31.00 -14.47
CA PRO A 771 21.65 -31.83 -15.19
C PRO A 771 20.53 -32.45 -14.32
N GLY A 772 20.24 -31.92 -13.12
CA GLY A 772 19.49 -32.66 -12.11
C GLY A 772 17.96 -32.51 -12.10
N LEU A 773 17.39 -31.46 -12.71
CA LEU A 773 15.99 -31.09 -12.45
C LEU A 773 15.23 -30.58 -13.69
N TYR A 774 15.53 -31.12 -14.87
CA TYR A 774 14.59 -31.01 -15.98
C TYR A 774 13.70 -32.24 -16.02
N PHE A 775 12.42 -32.06 -15.68
CA PHE A 775 11.37 -32.93 -16.20
C PHE A 775 11.52 -32.93 -17.72
N ASN A 776 11.96 -34.06 -18.24
CA ASN A 776 12.31 -34.22 -19.64
C ASN A 776 11.04 -33.97 -20.48
N LYS A 777 10.99 -32.85 -21.20
CA LYS A 777 9.84 -32.42 -22.02
C LYS A 777 9.44 -33.49 -23.05
N THR A 778 10.38 -34.35 -23.40
CA THR A 778 10.21 -35.53 -24.27
C THR A 778 9.41 -36.65 -23.60
N LEU A 779 9.56 -36.87 -22.29
CA LEU A 779 8.80 -37.90 -21.55
C LEU A 779 7.32 -37.52 -21.44
N TYR A 780 6.99 -36.24 -21.23
CA TYR A 780 5.59 -35.80 -21.16
C TYR A 780 4.84 -35.99 -22.49
N ASN A 781 5.48 -35.68 -23.62
CA ASN A 781 4.88 -35.89 -24.94
C ASN A 781 4.76 -37.37 -25.31
N VAL A 782 5.72 -38.22 -24.91
CA VAL A 782 5.65 -39.67 -25.12
C VAL A 782 4.54 -40.31 -24.27
N TYR A 783 4.35 -39.88 -23.02
CA TYR A 783 3.24 -40.36 -22.18
C TYR A 783 1.86 -39.88 -22.66
N HIS A 784 1.76 -38.65 -23.20
CA HIS A 784 0.48 -38.15 -23.72
C HIS A 784 0.07 -38.80 -25.06
N THR A 785 1.03 -39.17 -25.91
CA THR A 785 0.71 -39.88 -27.17
C THR A 785 0.51 -41.37 -26.98
N SER A 786 1.17 -42.02 -26.02
CA SER A 786 0.92 -43.44 -25.72
C SER A 786 -0.44 -43.68 -25.07
N ILE A 787 -0.88 -42.79 -24.17
CA ILE A 787 -2.18 -42.91 -23.49
C ILE A 787 -3.34 -42.66 -24.47
N ILE A 788 -3.24 -41.70 -25.39
CA ILE A 788 -4.32 -41.45 -26.36
C ILE A 788 -4.45 -42.60 -27.38
N ASN A 789 -3.36 -43.29 -27.70
CA ASN A 789 -3.40 -44.46 -28.60
C ASN A 789 -3.85 -45.74 -27.90
N GLU A 790 -3.55 -45.95 -26.61
CA GLU A 790 -4.05 -47.11 -25.84
C GLU A 790 -5.55 -47.02 -25.53
N TYR A 791 -6.09 -45.83 -25.22
CA TYR A 791 -7.53 -45.67 -24.98
C TYR A 791 -8.39 -45.78 -26.25
N GLY A 792 -7.80 -45.59 -27.43
CA GLY A 792 -8.46 -45.86 -28.72
C GLY A 792 -8.58 -47.35 -29.06
N TYR A 793 -7.68 -48.20 -28.54
CA TYR A 793 -7.60 -49.62 -28.89
C TYR A 793 -8.28 -50.56 -27.87
N ILE A 794 -8.52 -50.10 -26.63
CA ILE A 794 -9.12 -50.90 -25.56
C ILE A 794 -10.65 -51.04 -25.68
N ASN A 795 -11.29 -50.32 -26.61
CA ASN A 795 -12.72 -50.49 -26.91
C ASN A 795 -13.07 -51.67 -27.85
N GLN A 796 -12.10 -52.53 -28.21
CA GLN A 796 -12.34 -53.63 -29.15
C GLN A 796 -11.95 -55.05 -28.70
N LEU A 797 -11.52 -55.28 -27.46
CA LEU A 797 -11.20 -56.64 -27.00
C LEU A 797 -12.00 -57.09 -25.78
N ASN A 798 -12.63 -58.27 -25.95
CA ASN A 798 -13.58 -58.91 -25.07
C ASN A 798 -13.04 -59.14 -23.64
N LYS A 799 -13.92 -58.90 -22.66
CA LYS A 799 -13.73 -58.90 -21.21
C LYS A 799 -13.32 -60.24 -20.55
N ASN A 800 -12.96 -61.28 -21.30
CA ASN A 800 -12.82 -62.65 -20.76
C ASN A 800 -11.38 -63.18 -20.63
N GLU A 801 -10.34 -62.49 -21.09
CA GLU A 801 -8.96 -63.02 -21.01
C GLU A 801 -8.08 -62.39 -19.91
N LEU A 802 -8.50 -61.29 -19.27
CA LEU A 802 -7.66 -60.60 -18.28
C LEU A 802 -7.62 -61.27 -16.88
N PHE A 803 -8.47 -62.27 -16.62
CA PHE A 803 -8.60 -62.88 -15.29
C PHE A 803 -7.62 -64.04 -15.02
N MET A 804 -6.84 -64.49 -16.02
CA MET A 804 -5.98 -65.68 -15.88
C MET A 804 -4.47 -65.39 -15.67
N SER A 805 -4.01 -64.13 -15.72
CA SER A 805 -2.58 -63.83 -15.58
C SER A 805 -2.12 -63.35 -14.19
N TYR A 806 -3.02 -63.12 -13.24
CA TYR A 806 -2.67 -62.57 -11.91
C TYR A 806 -2.23 -63.60 -10.86
N LYS A 807 -2.05 -64.89 -11.21
CA LYS A 807 -1.78 -65.95 -10.23
C LYS A 807 -0.35 -66.54 -10.22
N ASN A 808 0.61 -66.03 -11.01
CA ASN A 808 1.94 -66.65 -11.13
C ASN A 808 3.16 -65.75 -10.85
N ILE A 809 3.03 -64.68 -10.05
CA ILE A 809 4.20 -63.95 -9.55
C ILE A 809 4.18 -63.89 -8.02
N LYS A 810 4.38 -65.06 -7.41
CA LYS A 810 4.95 -65.25 -6.07
C LYS A 810 5.61 -66.63 -6.03
N ASN A 811 6.88 -66.65 -6.43
CA ASN A 811 7.94 -67.54 -5.97
C ASN A 811 9.28 -66.85 -6.26
#